data_AF-A0ABB5UPV5-F1
#
_entry.id   AF-A0ABB5UPV5-F1
#
_cell.length_a   1.000
_cell.length_b   1.000
_cell.length_c   1.000
_cell.angle_alpha   90.00
_cell.angle_beta   90.00
_cell.angle_gamma   90.00
#
_symmetry.space_group_name_H-M   'P 1'
#
loop_
_entity.id
_entity.type
_entity.pdbx_description
1 polymer ?
#
loop_
_entity_poly.entity_id
_entity_poly.type
_entity_poly.pdbx_seq_one_letter_code
_entity_poly.pdbx_strand_id
1 'polypeptide(L)'
;MDPLMVVLCLLPLYPGLATAAPSCPQNVNIAGGSFTLSNGWAPGSILTYSCPLGYYPFPVASRLCNSNGQWQIPRATRSTKPVCKPVRCPAPVSFENGVYTPRLGSHPVGGNLTFECEDGFTLRGSPVRQCRPNGMWDGETAVCDNGASHCPDPGISVGAVRTGSRFGPGDKVRYRCSSNLVLTGSMERECQDNGVWSGTEPICRQPYSYDFPEDVTPALGTSFSHLLGATNPTQTKKTENVGRKIQIQRSGHLNLYLLLDASQSVSEEDFGVFKRSASLLVDRIFSFEINISVAIITFASKPKIIMSVLKDKSRDVTEVVHSLENINYKDHENGTGTNIYEALNSVYIMMNNQMQNLGMNTMAWQEIRHAIILLTDGKSNMGGSPKPAVDNIKEILNIKEKRKDYLDIYAIGVGNVEVDWRELNELGSKKDGERHAFILKDTEALSQVFEHMLDVSQLTDTICGVGNMSANASAQERTPWHVTIKPKSHETCRGALISDQWVLTAAHCFSHSEDHSLWRVSVGDPNSQWGKEFRIEKAVISSEFNVSAKKHQGIPEFYGDDIALLKLDQKVKMSTHARPICLPCTVGANLALRRHPGSTCRDHVDKLYPGCLPRQSHVPQLDQCQRGGDRPVPLQRDQGG
;
A
#
# COMPACT_ATOMS: atom_id res chain seq x y z
N MET A 1 -68.68 62.19 2.04
CA MET A 1 -68.06 62.19 3.38
C MET A 1 -68.46 60.88 4.04
N ASP A 2 -67.47 60.01 4.20
CA ASP A 2 -67.35 58.85 5.12
C ASP A 2 -68.26 57.61 4.94
N PRO A 3 -67.80 56.40 5.33
CA PRO A 3 -66.80 55.61 4.60
C PRO A 3 -67.23 54.12 4.38
N LEU A 4 -66.57 53.42 3.44
CA LEU A 4 -66.72 51.98 3.27
C LEU A 4 -66.14 51.22 4.48
N MET A 5 -67.00 50.46 5.16
CA MET A 5 -66.65 49.45 6.16
C MET A 5 -66.00 48.24 5.48
N VAL A 6 -64.71 48.01 5.79
CA VAL A 6 -63.98 46.79 5.46
C VAL A 6 -64.34 45.72 6.49
N VAL A 7 -65.03 44.66 6.06
CA VAL A 7 -65.27 43.47 6.87
C VAL A 7 -64.11 42.50 6.65
N LEU A 8 -63.25 42.35 7.67
CA LEU A 8 -62.24 41.30 7.75
C LEU A 8 -62.93 39.93 7.93
N CYS A 9 -62.89 39.09 6.89
CA CYS A 9 -63.15 37.65 7.05
C CYS A 9 -61.91 36.96 7.63
N LEU A 10 -61.98 36.57 8.90
CA LEU A 10 -61.04 35.65 9.54
C LEU A 10 -61.27 34.23 8.99
N LEU A 11 -60.40 33.77 8.08
CA LEU A 11 -60.30 32.35 7.74
C LEU A 11 -59.41 31.65 8.80
N PRO A 12 -59.88 30.57 9.45
CA PRO A 12 -59.03 29.80 10.35
C PRO A 12 -57.97 29.08 9.52
N LEU A 13 -56.70 29.42 9.76
CA LEU A 13 -55.55 28.62 9.34
C LEU A 13 -55.63 27.29 10.09
N TYR A 14 -56.18 26.26 9.45
CA TYR A 14 -55.89 24.90 9.86
C TYR A 14 -54.37 24.70 9.77
N PRO A 15 -53.69 24.23 10.84
CA PRO A 15 -52.33 23.74 10.68
C PRO A 15 -52.42 22.57 9.71
N GLY A 16 -51.92 22.76 8.49
CA GLY A 16 -51.76 21.66 7.55
C GLY A 16 -51.00 20.56 8.28
N LEU A 17 -51.58 19.36 8.33
CA LEU A 17 -50.82 18.18 8.72
C LEU A 17 -49.57 18.17 7.84
N ALA A 18 -48.41 18.41 8.45
CA ALA A 18 -47.15 18.06 7.84
C ALA A 18 -47.23 16.55 7.59
N THR A 19 -47.54 16.16 6.36
CA THR A 19 -47.49 14.76 5.94
C THR A 19 -46.08 14.29 6.26
N ALA A 20 -45.95 13.38 7.23
CA ALA A 20 -44.66 12.80 7.58
C ALA A 20 -43.95 12.35 6.30
N ALA A 21 -42.69 12.76 6.14
CA ALA A 21 -41.91 12.40 4.95
C ALA A 21 -41.97 10.88 4.76
N PRO A 22 -42.25 10.38 3.53
CA PRO A 22 -42.45 8.96 3.28
C PRO A 22 -41.19 8.19 3.68
N SER A 23 -41.32 7.24 4.61
CA SER A 23 -40.22 6.40 5.11
C SER A 23 -40.27 5.00 4.50
N CYS A 24 -39.12 4.38 4.29
CA CYS A 24 -39.05 3.04 3.71
C CYS A 24 -39.55 1.94 4.65
N PRO A 25 -40.18 0.86 4.12
CA PRO A 25 -40.69 -0.25 4.93
C PRO A 25 -39.63 -0.95 5.77
N GLN A 26 -40.01 -1.40 6.98
CA GLN A 26 -39.10 -2.02 7.94
C GLN A 26 -38.88 -3.54 7.77
N ASN A 27 -39.64 -4.18 6.88
CA ASN A 27 -39.61 -5.62 6.65
C ASN A 27 -38.42 -6.06 5.77
N VAL A 28 -37.21 -5.75 6.21
CA VAL A 28 -35.98 -5.90 5.42
C VAL A 28 -35.02 -6.96 5.94
N ASN A 29 -35.37 -7.72 6.99
CA ASN A 29 -34.51 -8.73 7.59
C ASN A 29 -33.92 -9.73 6.56
N ILE A 30 -32.70 -10.18 6.82
CA ILE A 30 -32.00 -11.22 6.05
C ILE A 30 -31.89 -12.51 6.85
N ALA A 31 -32.21 -13.63 6.22
CA ALA A 31 -32.05 -14.94 6.87
C ALA A 31 -30.56 -15.30 7.02
N GLY A 32 -30.13 -15.60 8.23
CA GLY A 32 -28.74 -15.98 8.55
C GLY A 32 -27.74 -14.82 8.65
N GLY A 33 -28.23 -13.58 8.74
CA GLY A 33 -27.38 -12.39 8.85
C GLY A 33 -28.07 -11.23 9.55
N SER A 34 -27.47 -10.05 9.47
CA SER A 34 -27.98 -8.79 10.02
C SER A 34 -28.00 -7.69 8.94
N PHE A 35 -28.46 -6.50 9.31
CA PHE A 35 -28.40 -5.33 8.44
C PHE A 35 -28.12 -4.06 9.24
N THR A 36 -27.59 -3.04 8.57
CA THR A 36 -27.39 -1.69 9.09
C THR A 36 -28.04 -0.66 8.16
N LEU A 37 -28.33 0.53 8.68
CA LEU A 37 -28.94 1.64 7.94
C LEU A 37 -28.06 2.88 8.09
N SER A 38 -27.75 3.57 6.98
CA SER A 38 -26.92 4.78 7.03
C SER A 38 -27.64 5.97 7.66
N ASN A 39 -28.94 6.16 7.38
CA ASN A 39 -29.73 7.27 7.92
C ASN A 39 -31.17 6.84 8.27
N GLY A 40 -31.28 5.80 9.10
CA GLY A 40 -32.57 5.25 9.52
C GLY A 40 -33.45 4.83 8.33
N TRP A 41 -34.72 5.23 8.32
CA TRP A 41 -35.70 4.83 7.31
C TRP A 41 -36.06 5.93 6.30
N ALA A 42 -35.39 7.08 6.38
CA ALA A 42 -35.70 8.22 5.53
C ALA A 42 -35.24 8.00 4.07
N PRO A 43 -35.86 8.68 3.09
CA PRO A 43 -35.35 8.72 1.73
C PRO A 43 -33.87 9.11 1.67
N GLY A 44 -33.10 8.44 0.81
CA GLY A 44 -31.66 8.55 0.73
C GLY A 44 -30.89 7.61 1.67
N SER A 45 -31.55 6.96 2.65
CA SER A 45 -30.91 5.96 3.51
C SER A 45 -30.50 4.72 2.71
N ILE A 46 -29.34 4.15 3.05
CA ILE A 46 -28.80 2.92 2.46
C ILE A 46 -28.89 1.82 3.52
N LEU A 47 -29.58 0.74 3.17
CA LEU A 47 -29.62 -0.51 3.91
C LEU A 47 -28.49 -1.40 3.44
N THR A 48 -27.62 -1.86 4.34
CA THR A 48 -26.51 -2.77 4.03
C THR A 48 -26.69 -4.08 4.78
N TYR A 49 -26.66 -5.21 4.06
CA TYR A 49 -26.71 -6.55 4.64
C TYR A 49 -25.33 -7.05 5.07
N SER A 50 -25.28 -7.76 6.18
CA SER A 50 -24.07 -8.37 6.71
C SER A 50 -24.27 -9.85 6.96
N CYS A 51 -23.36 -10.67 6.46
CA CYS A 51 -23.37 -12.13 6.61
C CYS A 51 -22.12 -12.60 7.37
N PRO A 52 -22.20 -13.76 8.05
CA PRO A 52 -21.03 -14.39 8.68
C PRO A 52 -19.91 -14.71 7.67
N LEU A 53 -18.70 -14.92 8.17
CA LEU A 53 -17.54 -15.30 7.35
C LEU A 53 -17.84 -16.56 6.52
N GLY A 54 -17.49 -16.53 5.24
CA GLY A 54 -17.80 -17.62 4.29
C GLY A 54 -19.24 -17.60 3.75
N TYR A 55 -20.03 -16.56 4.06
CA TYR A 55 -21.35 -16.32 3.50
C TYR A 55 -21.43 -14.92 2.88
N TYR A 56 -22.35 -14.74 1.93
CA TYR A 56 -22.58 -13.46 1.27
C TYR A 56 -24.08 -13.14 1.17
N PRO A 57 -24.46 -11.85 1.19
CA PRO A 57 -25.85 -11.45 1.07
C PRO A 57 -26.36 -11.67 -0.36
N PHE A 58 -27.52 -12.33 -0.47
CA PHE A 58 -28.20 -12.56 -1.73
C PHE A 58 -29.66 -12.09 -1.62
N PRO A 59 -30.23 -11.42 -2.63
CA PRO A 59 -29.70 -11.22 -3.99
C PRO A 59 -28.81 -9.98 -4.19
N VAL A 60 -28.84 -9.04 -3.25
CA VAL A 60 -28.06 -7.80 -3.25
C VAL A 60 -27.46 -7.58 -1.86
N ALA A 61 -26.34 -6.88 -1.78
CA ALA A 61 -25.68 -6.53 -0.54
C ALA A 61 -26.24 -5.26 0.08
N SER A 62 -26.79 -4.33 -0.72
CA SER A 62 -27.41 -3.11 -0.22
C SER A 62 -28.67 -2.69 -1.00
N ARG A 63 -29.44 -1.75 -0.43
CA ARG A 63 -30.64 -1.16 -1.03
C ARG A 63 -30.70 0.33 -0.70
N LEU A 64 -31.06 1.16 -1.68
CA LEU A 64 -31.32 2.60 -1.48
C LEU A 64 -32.79 2.85 -1.18
N CYS A 65 -33.09 3.71 -0.20
CA CYS A 65 -34.44 4.22 0.04
C CYS A 65 -34.73 5.38 -0.93
N ASN A 66 -35.69 5.22 -1.83
CA ASN A 66 -36.04 6.25 -2.81
C ASN A 66 -36.85 7.40 -2.18
N SER A 67 -36.92 8.54 -2.88
CA SER A 67 -37.76 9.70 -2.51
C SER A 67 -39.24 9.39 -2.33
N ASN A 68 -39.74 8.31 -2.95
CA ASN A 68 -41.11 7.83 -2.82
C ASN A 68 -41.35 6.93 -1.58
N GLY A 69 -40.34 6.75 -0.72
CA GLY A 69 -40.43 5.89 0.47
C GLY A 69 -40.44 4.39 0.16
N GLN A 70 -39.88 3.97 -0.98
CA GLN A 70 -39.72 2.54 -1.32
C GLN A 70 -38.25 2.17 -1.50
N TRP A 71 -37.87 0.99 -1.03
CA TRP A 71 -36.56 0.42 -1.29
C TRP A 71 -36.36 0.17 -2.79
N GLN A 72 -35.21 0.55 -3.32
CA GLN A 72 -34.77 0.19 -4.66
C GLN A 72 -34.56 -1.33 -4.71
N ILE A 73 -35.42 -2.01 -5.48
CA ILE A 73 -35.36 -3.46 -5.67
C ILE A 73 -35.16 -3.74 -7.16
N PRO A 74 -34.05 -4.38 -7.57
CA PRO A 74 -33.86 -4.78 -8.96
C PRO A 74 -35.02 -5.67 -9.41
N ARG A 75 -35.58 -5.38 -10.60
CA ARG A 75 -36.76 -6.11 -11.12
C ARG A 75 -36.56 -7.63 -11.14
N ALA A 76 -35.35 -8.10 -11.42
CA ALA A 76 -34.97 -9.52 -11.44
C ALA A 76 -35.08 -10.21 -10.06
N THR A 77 -35.20 -9.45 -8.98
CA THR A 77 -35.09 -9.94 -7.59
C THR A 77 -36.33 -9.66 -6.74
N ARG A 78 -37.40 -9.16 -7.37
CA ARG A 78 -38.59 -8.62 -6.69
C ARG A 78 -39.32 -9.62 -5.79
N SER A 79 -39.19 -10.92 -6.08
CA SER A 79 -39.82 -12.01 -5.32
C SER A 79 -38.84 -12.80 -4.44
N THR A 80 -37.58 -12.37 -4.36
CA THR A 80 -36.51 -13.11 -3.68
C THR A 80 -36.31 -12.58 -2.27
N LYS A 81 -36.55 -13.42 -1.25
CA LYS A 81 -36.27 -13.05 0.15
C LYS A 81 -34.76 -12.98 0.39
N PRO A 82 -34.25 -11.94 1.09
CA PRO A 82 -32.83 -11.84 1.43
C PRO A 82 -32.36 -13.02 2.27
N VAL A 83 -31.26 -13.65 1.88
CA VAL A 83 -30.64 -14.77 2.62
C VAL A 83 -29.12 -14.73 2.46
N CYS A 84 -28.40 -15.08 3.53
CA CYS A 84 -26.97 -15.33 3.46
C CYS A 84 -26.72 -16.68 2.79
N LYS A 85 -26.09 -16.67 1.60
CA LYS A 85 -25.70 -17.88 0.87
C LYS A 85 -24.24 -18.21 1.13
N PRO A 86 -23.85 -19.50 1.13
CA PRO A 86 -22.46 -19.89 1.30
C PRO A 86 -21.63 -19.43 0.10
N VAL A 87 -20.45 -18.89 0.38
CA VAL A 87 -19.43 -18.52 -0.62
C VAL A 87 -18.90 -19.78 -1.30
N ARG A 88 -18.66 -19.69 -2.61
CA ARG A 88 -18.10 -20.79 -3.41
C ARG A 88 -17.10 -20.25 -4.43
N CYS A 89 -16.02 -20.97 -4.66
CA CYS A 89 -15.06 -20.65 -5.71
C CYS A 89 -15.52 -21.19 -7.07
N PRO A 90 -15.24 -20.47 -8.17
CA PRO A 90 -15.56 -20.93 -9.52
C PRO A 90 -14.80 -22.22 -9.85
N ALA A 91 -15.40 -23.07 -10.68
CA ALA A 91 -14.72 -24.24 -11.23
C ALA A 91 -14.00 -23.89 -12.55
N PRO A 92 -12.92 -24.59 -12.93
CA PRO A 92 -12.29 -24.35 -14.22
C PRO A 92 -13.22 -24.75 -15.36
N VAL A 93 -13.48 -23.82 -16.29
CA VAL A 93 -14.30 -24.08 -17.49
C VAL A 93 -13.52 -24.91 -18.50
N SER A 94 -12.24 -24.59 -18.64
CA SER A 94 -11.26 -25.29 -19.48
C SER A 94 -9.90 -25.25 -18.79
N PHE A 95 -9.10 -26.28 -19.03
CA PHE A 95 -7.68 -26.37 -18.66
C PHE A 95 -7.00 -27.15 -19.78
N GLU A 96 -6.06 -26.52 -20.47
CA GLU A 96 -5.44 -27.07 -21.69
C GLU A 96 -4.18 -27.87 -21.32
N ASN A 97 -3.90 -28.93 -22.09
CA ASN A 97 -2.71 -29.80 -21.98
C ASN A 97 -2.49 -30.39 -20.57
N GLY A 98 -3.58 -30.70 -19.88
CA GLY A 98 -3.57 -31.17 -18.51
C GLY A 98 -4.96 -31.50 -17.98
N VAL A 99 -4.99 -32.03 -16.76
CA VAL A 99 -6.21 -32.38 -16.04
C VAL A 99 -6.25 -31.69 -14.68
N TYR A 100 -7.46 -31.51 -14.17
CA TYR A 100 -7.67 -31.05 -12.80
C TYR A 100 -8.68 -31.92 -12.05
N THR A 101 -8.54 -31.98 -10.73
CA THR A 101 -9.43 -32.73 -9.83
C THR A 101 -9.68 -31.98 -8.52
N PRO A 102 -10.88 -32.09 -7.91
CA PRO A 102 -12.08 -32.78 -8.40
C PRO A 102 -12.89 -31.97 -9.44
N ARG A 103 -13.69 -32.64 -10.28
CA ARG A 103 -14.54 -32.04 -11.33
C ARG A 103 -15.90 -31.59 -10.77
N LEU A 104 -15.91 -30.62 -9.87
CA LEU A 104 -17.14 -30.05 -9.29
C LEU A 104 -17.61 -28.84 -10.10
N GLY A 105 -18.92 -28.55 -10.10
CA GLY A 105 -19.45 -27.33 -10.75
C GLY A 105 -19.14 -26.03 -10.00
N SER A 106 -18.82 -26.13 -8.71
CA SER A 106 -18.29 -25.05 -7.86
C SER A 106 -17.74 -25.64 -6.58
N HIS A 107 -16.72 -25.00 -5.99
CA HIS A 107 -16.00 -25.57 -4.85
C HIS A 107 -16.38 -24.85 -3.55
N PRO A 108 -16.63 -25.58 -2.45
CA PRO A 108 -16.85 -24.97 -1.15
C PRO A 108 -15.55 -24.37 -0.61
N VAL A 109 -15.66 -23.37 0.28
CA VAL A 109 -14.53 -22.82 1.03
C VAL A 109 -13.79 -23.93 1.76
N GLY A 110 -12.46 -23.90 1.71
CA GLY A 110 -11.55 -24.92 2.26
C GLY A 110 -11.30 -26.11 1.32
N GLY A 111 -12.05 -26.25 0.23
CA GLY A 111 -11.83 -27.30 -0.76
C GLY A 111 -10.58 -27.07 -1.62
N ASN A 112 -9.89 -28.15 -1.98
CA ASN A 112 -8.69 -28.12 -2.81
C ASN A 112 -9.00 -28.45 -4.28
N LEU A 113 -8.21 -27.87 -5.18
CA LEU A 113 -8.21 -28.09 -6.61
C LEU A 113 -6.77 -28.38 -7.05
N THR A 114 -6.54 -29.58 -7.58
CA THR A 114 -5.22 -30.07 -7.99
C THR A 114 -5.12 -30.09 -9.51
N PHE A 115 -3.97 -29.68 -10.03
CA PHE A 115 -3.67 -29.61 -11.46
C PHE A 115 -2.48 -30.51 -11.80
N GLU A 116 -2.57 -31.19 -12.93
CA GLU A 116 -1.54 -32.08 -13.45
C GLU A 116 -1.44 -31.91 -14.96
N CYS A 117 -0.22 -31.83 -15.49
CA CYS A 117 0.00 -31.64 -16.93
C CYS A 117 0.13 -32.97 -17.64
N GLU A 118 -0.26 -32.99 -18.91
CA GLU A 118 0.00 -34.12 -19.81
C GLU A 118 1.50 -34.25 -20.12
N ASP A 119 1.92 -35.43 -20.56
CA ASP A 119 3.31 -35.72 -20.91
C ASP A 119 3.84 -34.73 -21.96
N GLY A 120 5.04 -34.21 -21.73
CA GLY A 120 5.68 -33.21 -22.60
C GLY A 120 5.36 -31.75 -22.25
N PHE A 121 4.50 -31.51 -21.25
CA PHE A 121 4.23 -30.18 -20.71
C PHE A 121 4.77 -30.05 -19.28
N THR A 122 5.20 -28.84 -18.92
CA THR A 122 5.64 -28.51 -17.57
C THR A 122 4.62 -27.60 -16.89
N LEU A 123 4.24 -27.94 -15.66
CA LEU A 123 3.36 -27.12 -14.85
C LEU A 123 4.09 -25.85 -14.39
N ARG A 124 3.53 -24.68 -14.71
CA ARG A 124 3.86 -23.38 -14.10
C ARG A 124 2.70 -22.92 -13.21
N GLY A 125 3.01 -22.21 -12.13
CA GLY A 125 2.04 -21.79 -11.12
C GLY A 125 1.79 -22.85 -10.05
N SER A 126 0.68 -22.73 -9.32
CA SER A 126 0.41 -23.58 -8.15
C SER A 126 -0.21 -24.94 -8.53
N PRO A 127 0.41 -26.09 -8.18
CA PRO A 127 -0.12 -27.43 -8.47
C PRO A 127 -1.39 -27.75 -7.68
N VAL A 128 -1.56 -27.13 -6.51
CA VAL A 128 -2.74 -27.24 -5.66
C VAL A 128 -3.16 -25.84 -5.27
N ARG A 129 -4.46 -25.56 -5.39
CA ARG A 129 -5.09 -24.30 -4.97
C ARG A 129 -6.23 -24.60 -4.01
N GLN A 130 -6.36 -23.82 -2.95
CA GLN A 130 -7.44 -23.91 -1.95
C GLN A 130 -8.44 -22.77 -2.12
N CYS A 131 -9.73 -23.09 -1.99
CA CYS A 131 -10.81 -22.11 -2.07
C CYS A 131 -10.88 -21.28 -0.78
N ARG A 132 -10.64 -19.97 -0.87
CA ARG A 132 -10.64 -19.05 0.27
C ARG A 132 -12.02 -18.44 0.58
N PRO A 133 -12.24 -17.89 1.79
CA PRO A 133 -13.53 -17.31 2.20
C PRO A 133 -14.03 -16.10 1.39
N ASN A 134 -13.18 -15.51 0.54
CA ASN A 134 -13.53 -14.43 -0.40
C ASN A 134 -14.03 -14.97 -1.77
N GLY A 135 -14.19 -16.28 -1.92
CA GLY A 135 -14.64 -16.91 -3.16
C GLY A 135 -13.57 -16.96 -4.26
N MET A 136 -12.30 -16.76 -3.87
CA MET A 136 -11.15 -16.81 -4.75
C MET A 136 -10.27 -18.02 -4.43
N TRP A 137 -9.55 -18.52 -5.43
CA TRP A 137 -8.49 -19.49 -5.24
C TRP A 137 -7.21 -18.77 -4.76
N ASP A 138 -6.50 -19.36 -3.80
CA ASP A 138 -5.15 -18.92 -3.42
C ASP A 138 -4.11 -19.27 -4.51
N GLY A 139 -2.85 -18.94 -4.28
CA GLY A 139 -1.75 -19.29 -5.19
C GLY A 139 -1.85 -18.66 -6.59
N GLU A 140 -0.98 -19.11 -7.48
CA GLU A 140 -0.86 -18.63 -8.86
C GLU A 140 -1.68 -19.50 -9.84
N THR A 141 -2.03 -18.94 -11.00
CA THR A 141 -2.72 -19.69 -12.06
C THR A 141 -1.86 -20.84 -12.57
N ALA A 142 -2.39 -22.06 -12.49
CA ALA A 142 -1.77 -23.24 -13.05
C ALA A 142 -1.81 -23.20 -14.58
N VAL A 143 -0.68 -23.47 -15.24
CA VAL A 143 -0.53 -23.47 -16.69
C VAL A 143 0.36 -24.63 -17.11
N CYS A 144 -0.09 -25.43 -18.08
CA CYS A 144 0.71 -26.48 -18.70
C CYS A 144 1.35 -25.95 -19.98
N ASP A 145 2.66 -25.73 -19.93
CA ASP A 145 3.42 -25.06 -20.98
C ASP A 145 4.56 -25.96 -21.47
N ASN A 146 4.75 -26.03 -22.79
CA ASN A 146 5.85 -26.78 -23.40
C ASN A 146 7.07 -25.89 -23.70
N GLY A 147 6.98 -24.57 -23.48
CA GLY A 147 8.09 -23.63 -23.64
C GLY A 147 8.57 -23.46 -25.09
N ALA A 148 7.79 -23.89 -26.08
CA ALA A 148 8.21 -23.87 -27.49
C ALA A 148 7.92 -22.53 -28.20
N SER A 149 7.08 -21.67 -27.62
CA SER A 149 6.64 -20.40 -28.23
C SER A 149 7.49 -19.20 -27.79
N HIS A 150 7.38 -18.07 -28.49
CA HIS A 150 8.09 -16.83 -28.18
C HIS A 150 7.67 -16.25 -26.82
N CYS A 151 6.35 -16.11 -26.62
CA CYS A 151 5.80 -15.85 -25.30
C CYS A 151 5.39 -17.18 -24.63
N PRO A 152 5.57 -17.32 -23.30
CA PRO A 152 5.03 -18.44 -22.55
C PRO A 152 3.50 -18.51 -22.69
N ASP A 153 2.90 -19.68 -22.52
CA ASP A 153 1.43 -19.79 -22.49
C ASP A 153 0.87 -18.85 -21.38
N PRO A 154 -0.02 -17.90 -21.72
CA PRO A 154 -0.52 -16.91 -20.76
C PRO A 154 -1.53 -17.48 -19.73
N GLY A 155 -1.88 -18.76 -19.83
CA GLY A 155 -2.76 -19.48 -18.93
C GLY A 155 -4.25 -19.26 -19.17
N ILE A 156 -5.07 -19.96 -18.39
CA ILE A 156 -6.52 -19.75 -18.29
C ILE A 156 -6.86 -19.74 -16.80
N SER A 157 -7.12 -18.55 -16.25
CA SER A 157 -7.52 -18.43 -14.85
C SER A 157 -8.86 -19.12 -14.59
N VAL A 158 -9.06 -19.59 -13.36
CA VAL A 158 -10.27 -20.38 -13.02
C VAL A 158 -11.53 -19.53 -13.23
N GLY A 159 -12.49 -20.08 -13.99
CA GLY A 159 -13.72 -19.39 -14.38
C GLY A 159 -13.61 -18.55 -15.67
N ALA A 160 -12.41 -18.35 -16.21
CA ALA A 160 -12.17 -17.71 -17.49
C ALA A 160 -12.27 -18.71 -18.65
N VAL A 161 -12.51 -18.16 -19.85
CA VAL A 161 -12.38 -18.85 -21.13
C VAL A 161 -11.48 -17.99 -22.01
N ARG A 162 -10.44 -18.61 -22.57
CA ARG A 162 -9.49 -17.98 -23.49
C ARG A 162 -9.84 -18.33 -24.93
N THR A 163 -9.69 -17.37 -25.83
CA THR A 163 -9.67 -17.56 -27.28
C THR A 163 -8.32 -17.13 -27.83
N GLY A 164 -7.73 -17.96 -28.68
CA GLY A 164 -6.36 -17.81 -29.18
C GLY A 164 -5.42 -18.82 -28.52
N SER A 165 -4.63 -19.53 -29.34
CA SER A 165 -3.74 -20.62 -28.93
C SER A 165 -2.35 -20.54 -29.57
N ARG A 166 -2.04 -19.42 -30.23
CA ARG A 166 -0.70 -19.12 -30.77
C ARG A 166 -0.08 -18.01 -29.92
N PHE A 167 1.21 -18.15 -29.63
CA PHE A 167 1.94 -17.26 -28.71
C PHE A 167 3.24 -16.74 -29.36
N GLY A 168 3.20 -16.47 -30.67
CA GLY A 168 4.27 -15.80 -31.41
C GLY A 168 4.18 -14.27 -31.28
N PRO A 169 5.23 -13.52 -31.71
CA PRO A 169 5.21 -12.07 -31.68
C PRO A 169 4.00 -11.49 -32.42
N GLY A 170 3.25 -10.59 -31.76
CA GLY A 170 2.03 -9.96 -32.27
C GLY A 170 0.76 -10.82 -32.18
N ASP A 171 0.85 -12.10 -31.78
CA ASP A 171 -0.35 -12.90 -31.52
C ASP A 171 -1.12 -12.35 -30.32
N LYS A 172 -2.45 -12.46 -30.38
CA LYS A 172 -3.37 -11.95 -29.36
C LYS A 172 -4.22 -13.07 -28.79
N VAL A 173 -4.42 -13.00 -27.49
CA VAL A 173 -5.39 -13.83 -26.77
C VAL A 173 -6.45 -12.95 -26.14
N ARG A 174 -7.69 -13.43 -26.14
CA ARG A 174 -8.83 -12.73 -25.55
C ARG A 174 -9.51 -13.60 -24.51
N TYR A 175 -9.94 -12.98 -23.43
CA TYR A 175 -10.54 -13.65 -22.28
C TYR A 175 -11.96 -13.16 -22.06
N ARG A 176 -12.79 -14.09 -21.60
CA ARG A 176 -14.14 -13.81 -21.09
C ARG A 176 -14.37 -14.64 -19.83
N CYS A 177 -15.16 -14.11 -18.91
CA CYS A 177 -15.58 -14.90 -17.76
C CYS A 177 -16.83 -15.73 -18.09
N SER A 178 -16.93 -16.91 -17.48
CA SER A 178 -18.13 -17.73 -17.55
C SER A 178 -19.21 -17.24 -16.58
N SER A 179 -20.47 -17.56 -16.89
CA SER A 179 -21.62 -17.19 -16.06
C SER A 179 -21.70 -15.66 -15.81
N ASN A 180 -22.03 -15.26 -14.59
CA ASN A 180 -22.15 -13.90 -14.08
C ASN A 180 -20.88 -13.39 -13.38
N LEU A 181 -19.73 -14.05 -13.58
CA LEU A 181 -18.44 -13.61 -13.04
C LEU A 181 -17.98 -12.31 -13.73
N VAL A 182 -17.26 -11.49 -12.97
CA VAL A 182 -16.71 -10.21 -13.43
C VAL A 182 -15.25 -10.39 -13.80
N LEU A 183 -14.88 -9.95 -15.01
CA LEU A 183 -13.49 -9.94 -15.46
C LEU A 183 -12.75 -8.76 -14.84
N THR A 184 -11.66 -9.05 -14.14
CA THR A 184 -10.67 -8.08 -13.69
C THR A 184 -9.35 -8.36 -14.42
N GLY A 185 -8.51 -7.35 -14.64
CA GLY A 185 -7.31 -7.46 -15.49
C GLY A 185 -7.60 -7.12 -16.96
N SER A 186 -6.78 -7.64 -17.88
CA SER A 186 -6.89 -7.35 -19.30
C SER A 186 -7.80 -8.33 -20.05
N MET A 187 -8.80 -7.81 -20.75
CA MET A 187 -9.67 -8.61 -21.62
C MET A 187 -8.91 -9.18 -22.84
N GLU A 188 -7.92 -8.46 -23.36
CA GLU A 188 -7.05 -8.89 -24.45
C GLU A 188 -5.59 -8.69 -24.04
N ARG A 189 -4.74 -9.66 -24.37
CA ARG A 189 -3.28 -9.57 -24.19
C ARG A 189 -2.60 -9.89 -25.52
N GLU A 190 -1.51 -9.19 -25.80
CA GLU A 190 -0.71 -9.33 -27.02
C GLU A 190 0.71 -9.75 -26.66
N CYS A 191 1.25 -10.74 -27.37
CA CYS A 191 2.63 -11.18 -27.19
C CYS A 191 3.58 -10.17 -27.82
N GLN A 192 4.40 -9.52 -26.99
CA GLN A 192 5.31 -8.46 -27.41
C GLN A 192 6.66 -9.02 -27.88
N ASP A 193 7.41 -8.21 -28.64
CA ASP A 193 8.73 -8.60 -29.20
C ASP A 193 9.75 -9.02 -28.13
N ASN A 194 9.60 -8.55 -26.89
CA ASN A 194 10.43 -8.90 -25.74
C ASN A 194 10.09 -10.26 -25.10
N GLY A 195 9.11 -11.01 -25.64
CA GLY A 195 8.70 -12.33 -25.13
C GLY A 195 7.73 -12.25 -23.95
N VAL A 196 7.10 -11.09 -23.73
CA VAL A 196 6.21 -10.83 -22.60
C VAL A 196 4.80 -10.46 -23.10
N TRP A 197 3.78 -10.82 -22.34
CA TRP A 197 2.39 -10.48 -22.66
C TRP A 197 2.04 -9.08 -22.17
N SER A 198 1.37 -8.30 -23.03
CA SER A 198 0.88 -6.98 -22.65
C SER A 198 -0.23 -7.04 -21.60
N GLY A 199 -0.34 -5.97 -20.80
CA GLY A 199 -1.39 -5.80 -19.79
C GLY A 199 -1.36 -6.83 -18.66
N THR A 200 -2.38 -6.83 -17.82
CA THR A 200 -2.44 -7.64 -16.58
C THR A 200 -3.15 -8.98 -16.83
N GLU A 201 -2.74 -10.04 -16.11
CA GLU A 201 -3.44 -11.32 -16.11
C GLU A 201 -4.94 -11.15 -15.77
N PRO A 202 -5.85 -11.75 -16.56
CA PRO A 202 -7.29 -11.67 -16.29
C PRO A 202 -7.70 -12.64 -15.20
N ILE A 203 -8.51 -12.16 -14.25
CA ILE A 203 -9.06 -12.95 -13.14
C ILE A 203 -10.58 -12.81 -13.15
N CYS A 204 -11.29 -13.93 -13.11
CA CYS A 204 -12.74 -13.97 -13.01
C CYS A 204 -13.19 -14.04 -11.55
N ARG A 205 -13.88 -13.00 -11.10
CA ARG A 205 -14.27 -12.83 -9.69
C ARG A 205 -15.79 -12.91 -9.55
N GLN A 206 -16.26 -13.36 -8.39
CA GLN A 206 -17.66 -13.19 -8.04
C GLN A 206 -17.92 -11.72 -7.68
N PRO A 207 -19.14 -11.19 -7.86
CA PRO A 207 -19.47 -9.83 -7.45
C PRO A 207 -19.19 -9.55 -5.97
N TYR A 208 -19.30 -10.59 -5.12
CA TYR A 208 -19.05 -10.50 -3.68
C TYR A 208 -17.58 -10.73 -3.28
N SER A 209 -16.68 -10.99 -4.22
CA SER A 209 -15.27 -11.24 -3.93
C SER A 209 -14.57 -9.95 -3.48
N TYR A 210 -13.61 -10.10 -2.58
CA TYR A 210 -12.73 -9.04 -2.07
C TYR A 210 -11.29 -9.55 -2.03
N ASP A 211 -10.34 -8.66 -1.84
CA ASP A 211 -8.92 -8.93 -1.64
C ASP A 211 -8.57 -8.95 -0.14
N PHE A 212 -7.66 -9.85 0.25
CA PHE A 212 -7.08 -9.82 1.58
C PHE A 212 -5.88 -8.86 1.63
N PRO A 213 -5.61 -8.21 2.78
CA PRO A 213 -4.44 -7.36 2.95
C PRO A 213 -3.12 -8.02 2.53
N GLU A 214 -2.95 -9.31 2.85
CA GLU A 214 -1.77 -10.13 2.49
C GLU A 214 -1.55 -10.27 0.97
N ASP A 215 -2.61 -10.18 0.16
CA ASP A 215 -2.52 -10.22 -1.31
C ASP A 215 -2.28 -8.82 -1.90
N VAL A 216 -2.88 -7.78 -1.30
CA VAL A 216 -2.81 -6.40 -1.82
C VAL A 216 -1.47 -5.77 -1.53
N THR A 217 -0.97 -5.95 -0.30
CA THR A 217 0.31 -5.39 0.18
C THR A 217 1.47 -5.64 -0.78
N PRO A 218 1.80 -6.90 -1.17
CA PRO A 218 2.90 -7.16 -2.09
C PRO A 218 2.63 -6.66 -3.51
N ALA A 219 1.39 -6.74 -4.00
CA ALA A 219 1.03 -6.28 -5.34
C ALA A 219 1.16 -4.76 -5.47
N LEU A 220 0.66 -4.02 -4.48
CA LEU A 220 0.74 -2.56 -4.44
C LEU A 220 2.18 -2.09 -4.19
N GLY A 221 2.92 -2.76 -3.28
CA GLY A 221 4.34 -2.48 -3.03
C GLY A 221 5.23 -2.68 -4.26
N THR A 222 4.99 -3.73 -5.05
CA THR A 222 5.74 -4.00 -6.30
C THR A 222 5.48 -2.90 -7.34
N SER A 223 4.21 -2.56 -7.57
CA SER A 223 3.83 -1.50 -8.51
C SER A 223 4.39 -0.13 -8.10
N PHE A 224 4.34 0.21 -6.81
CA PHE A 224 4.95 1.44 -6.30
C PHE A 224 6.47 1.44 -6.42
N SER A 225 7.14 0.31 -6.19
CA SER A 225 8.59 0.21 -6.35
C SER A 225 9.01 0.50 -7.80
N HIS A 226 8.26 -0.02 -8.79
CA HIS A 226 8.45 0.32 -10.21
C HIS A 226 8.22 1.82 -10.49
N LEU A 227 7.13 2.41 -9.95
CA LEU A 227 6.84 3.83 -10.06
C LEU A 227 7.96 4.71 -9.49
N LEU A 228 8.51 4.34 -8.33
CA LEU A 228 9.58 5.05 -7.65
C LEU A 228 10.97 4.81 -8.27
N GLY A 229 11.07 3.85 -9.20
CA GLY A 229 12.35 3.47 -9.81
C GLY A 229 13.30 2.75 -8.85
N ALA A 230 12.79 2.24 -7.73
CA ALA A 230 13.54 1.50 -6.73
C ALA A 230 13.41 -0.01 -6.99
N THR A 231 14.51 -0.64 -7.45
CA THR A 231 14.78 -2.09 -7.59
C THR A 231 14.11 -2.81 -8.78
N ASN A 232 14.64 -3.90 -9.41
CA ASN A 232 15.94 -4.59 -9.40
C ASN A 232 16.08 -5.52 -10.66
N PRO A 233 17.31 -5.95 -11.03
CA PRO A 233 17.63 -6.73 -12.23
C PRO A 233 17.48 -8.24 -12.01
N THR A 234 16.25 -8.75 -11.98
CA THR A 234 15.98 -10.20 -12.06
C THR A 234 15.24 -10.56 -13.35
N GLN A 235 15.80 -10.12 -14.48
CA GLN A 235 15.79 -10.90 -15.72
C GLN A 235 17.23 -11.31 -16.04
N THR A 236 17.83 -12.13 -15.19
CA THR A 236 18.98 -12.95 -15.61
C THR A 236 18.48 -14.36 -15.88
N LYS A 237 18.19 -14.62 -17.16
CA LYS A 237 18.68 -15.84 -17.85
C LYS A 237 18.56 -15.68 -19.38
N LYS A 238 19.75 -15.55 -19.99
CA LYS A 238 20.14 -15.82 -21.39
C LYS A 238 19.41 -14.96 -22.45
N THR A 239 20.04 -13.96 -23.06
CA THR A 239 21.16 -14.11 -24.01
C THR A 239 21.99 -12.83 -24.14
N GLU A 240 23.27 -13.01 -24.49
CA GLU A 240 24.20 -11.94 -24.86
C GLU A 240 23.68 -11.16 -26.08
N ASN A 241 23.27 -9.90 -25.90
CA ASN A 241 23.83 -8.72 -26.59
C ASN A 241 22.95 -7.48 -26.40
N VAL A 242 23.65 -6.34 -26.28
CA VAL A 242 23.15 -4.96 -26.10
C VAL A 242 22.79 -4.62 -24.65
N GLY A 243 23.83 -4.29 -23.89
CA GLY A 243 23.69 -3.61 -22.59
C GLY A 243 22.94 -2.29 -22.73
N ARG A 244 21.72 -2.25 -22.18
CA ARG A 244 21.10 -1.00 -21.75
C ARG A 244 21.69 -0.63 -20.40
N LYS A 245 22.63 0.31 -20.44
CA LYS A 245 23.16 1.05 -19.30
C LYS A 245 21.96 1.56 -18.47
N ILE A 246 21.77 1.00 -17.27
CA ILE A 246 20.75 1.45 -16.32
C ILE A 246 21.14 2.86 -15.90
N GLN A 247 20.53 3.87 -16.54
CA GLN A 247 20.50 5.21 -15.98
C GLN A 247 19.38 5.21 -14.94
N ILE A 248 19.76 5.04 -13.67
CA ILE A 248 18.91 5.42 -12.55
C ILE A 248 18.77 6.94 -12.65
N GLN A 249 17.72 7.41 -13.32
CA GLN A 249 17.39 8.82 -13.31
C GLN A 249 16.82 9.14 -11.93
N ARG A 250 17.71 9.48 -10.99
CA ARG A 250 17.39 10.21 -9.74
C ARG A 250 16.81 11.62 -10.01
N SER A 251 16.45 11.95 -11.27
CA SER A 251 16.01 13.26 -11.73
C SER A 251 14.49 13.39 -11.96
N GLY A 252 13.71 12.32 -11.77
CA GLY A 252 12.26 12.36 -12.01
C GLY A 252 11.48 13.11 -10.93
N HIS A 253 10.45 13.85 -11.34
CA HIS A 253 9.45 14.44 -10.43
C HIS A 253 8.21 13.55 -10.39
N LEU A 254 7.68 13.27 -9.20
CA LEU A 254 6.45 12.51 -9.02
C LEU A 254 5.33 13.45 -8.57
N ASN A 255 4.23 13.46 -9.32
CA ASN A 255 2.98 14.03 -8.85
C ASN A 255 2.08 12.91 -8.31
N LEU A 256 1.67 13.02 -7.05
CA LEU A 256 0.73 12.12 -6.41
C LEU A 256 -0.61 12.82 -6.22
N TYR A 257 -1.70 12.25 -6.71
CA TYR A 257 -3.06 12.78 -6.59
C TYR A 257 -3.88 11.85 -5.70
N LEU A 258 -4.23 12.31 -4.49
CA LEU A 258 -5.03 11.58 -3.52
C LEU A 258 -6.49 12.02 -3.63
N LEU A 259 -7.37 11.12 -4.07
CA LEU A 259 -8.81 11.34 -4.20
C LEU A 259 -9.53 10.56 -3.11
N LEU A 260 -10.15 11.28 -2.18
CA LEU A 260 -10.84 10.72 -1.02
C LEU A 260 -12.34 10.93 -1.17
N ASP A 261 -13.10 9.83 -1.24
CA ASP A 261 -14.56 9.87 -1.32
C ASP A 261 -15.15 10.28 0.04
N ALA A 262 -15.89 11.39 0.05
CA ALA A 262 -16.59 11.95 1.20
C ALA A 262 -18.12 11.99 0.96
N SER A 263 -18.62 11.14 0.05
CA SER A 263 -20.04 11.01 -0.20
C SER A 263 -20.78 10.35 0.97
N GLN A 264 -22.10 10.46 0.99
CA GLN A 264 -22.94 9.90 2.07
C GLN A 264 -22.93 8.37 2.13
N SER A 265 -22.44 7.69 1.09
CA SER A 265 -22.28 6.24 1.14
C SER A 265 -21.04 5.79 1.93
N VAL A 266 -20.09 6.70 2.16
CA VAL A 266 -18.95 6.53 3.06
C VAL A 266 -19.27 7.16 4.41
N SER A 267 -19.14 6.41 5.51
CA SER A 267 -19.40 6.96 6.86
C SER A 267 -18.30 7.95 7.28
N GLU A 268 -18.60 8.83 8.24
CA GLU A 268 -17.60 9.77 8.79
C GLU A 268 -16.41 9.03 9.43
N GLU A 269 -16.66 7.86 10.03
CA GLU A 269 -15.61 6.99 10.59
C GLU A 269 -14.74 6.39 9.49
N ASP A 270 -15.34 5.83 8.44
CA ASP A 270 -14.60 5.25 7.31
C ASP A 270 -13.79 6.30 6.56
N PHE A 271 -14.34 7.50 6.39
CA PHE A 271 -13.63 8.65 5.85
C PHE A 271 -12.43 9.05 6.72
N GLY A 272 -12.57 8.95 8.05
CA GLY A 272 -11.46 9.10 8.99
C GLY A 272 -10.33 8.10 8.73
N VAL A 273 -10.66 6.85 8.37
CA VAL A 273 -9.64 5.86 7.98
C VAL A 273 -9.02 6.19 6.62
N PHE A 274 -9.79 6.64 5.63
CA PHE A 274 -9.23 7.10 4.35
C PHE A 274 -8.18 8.19 4.55
N LYS A 275 -8.46 9.17 5.42
CA LYS A 275 -7.49 10.22 5.80
C LYS A 275 -6.22 9.65 6.44
N ARG A 276 -6.36 8.71 7.39
CA ARG A 276 -5.23 8.10 8.10
C ARG A 276 -4.37 7.26 7.14
N SER A 277 -4.99 6.43 6.31
CA SER A 277 -4.32 5.63 5.27
C SER A 277 -3.59 6.50 4.26
N ALA A 278 -4.21 7.59 3.80
CA ALA A 278 -3.57 8.57 2.93
C ALA A 278 -2.36 9.24 3.61
N SER A 279 -2.47 9.55 4.90
CA SER A 279 -1.37 10.15 5.68
C SER A 279 -0.19 9.18 5.84
N LEU A 280 -0.46 7.90 6.15
CA LEU A 280 0.57 6.85 6.22
C LEU A 280 1.31 6.68 4.89
N LEU A 281 0.56 6.67 3.78
CA LEU A 281 1.15 6.58 2.46
C LEU A 281 2.03 7.79 2.16
N VAL A 282 1.55 9.01 2.44
CA VAL A 282 2.30 10.26 2.22
C VAL A 282 3.58 10.24 3.04
N ASP A 283 3.50 10.02 4.36
CA ASP A 283 4.66 9.93 5.26
C ASP A 283 5.71 8.98 4.72
N ARG A 284 5.26 7.86 4.17
CA ARG A 284 6.15 6.84 3.66
C ARG A 284 6.71 7.18 2.28
N ILE A 285 5.95 7.76 1.36
CA ILE A 285 6.47 8.16 0.05
C ILE A 285 7.50 9.28 0.20
N PHE A 286 7.28 10.25 1.10
CA PHE A 286 8.25 11.29 1.42
C PHE A 286 9.53 10.76 2.08
N SER A 287 9.53 9.53 2.60
CA SER A 287 10.74 8.87 3.10
C SER A 287 11.67 8.37 1.99
N PHE A 288 11.19 8.28 0.74
CA PHE A 288 12.04 8.01 -0.41
C PHE A 288 12.65 9.34 -0.88
N GLU A 289 13.96 9.37 -1.15
CA GLU A 289 14.70 10.56 -1.60
C GLU A 289 14.32 10.99 -3.05
N ILE A 290 13.04 11.26 -3.30
CA ILE A 290 12.46 11.62 -4.60
C ILE A 290 11.80 13.01 -4.53
N ASN A 291 11.81 13.74 -5.65
CA ASN A 291 11.08 15.00 -5.75
C ASN A 291 9.59 14.71 -5.95
N ILE A 292 8.77 14.90 -4.92
CA ILE A 292 7.32 14.66 -4.97
C ILE A 292 6.51 15.95 -4.75
N SER A 293 5.40 16.09 -5.49
CA SER A 293 4.31 17.04 -5.21
C SER A 293 3.01 16.28 -4.98
N VAL A 294 2.29 16.59 -3.89
CA VAL A 294 1.02 15.93 -3.55
C VAL A 294 -0.17 16.87 -3.77
N ALA A 295 -1.18 16.39 -4.49
CA ALA A 295 -2.51 16.98 -4.52
C ALA A 295 -3.48 16.16 -3.65
N ILE A 296 -4.36 16.86 -2.95
CA ILE A 296 -5.38 16.27 -2.10
C ILE A 296 -6.73 16.80 -2.56
N ILE A 297 -7.61 15.89 -2.97
CA ILE A 297 -8.94 16.17 -3.46
C ILE A 297 -9.92 15.32 -2.65
N THR A 298 -10.93 15.96 -2.06
CA THR A 298 -12.09 15.24 -1.51
C THR A 298 -13.25 15.41 -2.46
N PHE A 299 -14.13 14.43 -2.58
CA PHE A 299 -15.26 14.55 -3.50
C PHE A 299 -16.52 13.87 -2.98
N ALA A 300 -17.65 14.44 -3.38
CA ALA A 300 -18.97 13.86 -3.26
C ALA A 300 -19.74 14.21 -4.55
N SER A 301 -20.81 15.03 -4.50
CA SER A 301 -21.46 15.54 -5.71
C SER A 301 -20.54 16.48 -6.52
N LYS A 302 -19.62 17.16 -5.84
CA LYS A 302 -18.59 18.04 -6.42
C LYS A 302 -17.23 17.76 -5.79
N PRO A 303 -16.12 17.94 -6.52
CA PRO A 303 -14.78 17.87 -5.94
C PRO A 303 -14.42 19.15 -5.18
N LYS A 304 -13.67 19.00 -4.10
CA LYS A 304 -13.04 20.07 -3.32
C LYS A 304 -11.54 19.82 -3.31
N ILE A 305 -10.79 20.72 -3.95
CA ILE A 305 -9.32 20.69 -4.00
C ILE A 305 -8.80 21.28 -2.69
N ILE A 306 -8.25 20.43 -1.83
CA ILE A 306 -7.62 20.82 -0.56
C ILE A 306 -6.18 21.28 -0.81
N MET A 307 -5.47 20.57 -1.70
CA MET A 307 -4.11 20.89 -2.10
C MET A 307 -3.90 20.62 -3.59
N SER A 308 -3.12 21.47 -4.25
CA SER A 308 -2.81 21.35 -5.68
C SER A 308 -1.29 21.27 -5.89
N VAL A 309 -0.85 20.43 -6.84
CA VAL A 309 0.56 20.31 -7.26
C VAL A 309 1.13 21.61 -7.85
N LEU A 310 0.28 22.59 -8.16
CA LEU A 310 0.68 23.93 -8.62
C LEU A 310 1.20 24.83 -7.49
N LYS A 311 1.03 24.43 -6.23
CA LYS A 311 1.46 25.19 -5.05
C LYS A 311 2.75 24.59 -4.49
N ASP A 312 3.72 25.43 -4.12
CA ASP A 312 5.00 24.97 -3.55
C ASP A 312 4.82 24.15 -2.26
N LYS A 313 3.78 24.48 -1.46
CA LYS A 313 3.38 23.73 -0.26
C LYS A 313 3.10 22.25 -0.51
N SER A 314 2.78 21.85 -1.75
CA SER A 314 2.56 20.45 -2.11
C SER A 314 3.80 19.56 -2.02
N ARG A 315 4.98 20.17 -1.86
CA ARG A 315 6.28 19.51 -1.71
C ARG A 315 6.75 19.41 -0.26
N ASP A 316 6.01 19.99 0.69
CA ASP A 316 6.35 19.95 2.11
C ASP A 316 5.46 18.91 2.82
N VAL A 317 6.08 17.84 3.33
CA VAL A 317 5.38 16.76 4.02
C VAL A 317 4.54 17.26 5.20
N THR A 318 5.03 18.26 5.93
CA THR A 318 4.35 18.82 7.11
C THR A 318 3.08 19.54 6.68
N GLU A 319 3.13 20.32 5.60
CA GLU A 319 1.97 21.03 5.06
C GLU A 319 0.96 20.07 4.44
N VAL A 320 1.42 19.02 3.74
CA VAL A 320 0.57 17.97 3.14
C VAL A 320 -0.17 17.20 4.25
N VAL A 321 0.54 16.71 5.26
CA VAL A 321 -0.05 15.97 6.39
C VAL A 321 -1.00 16.86 7.19
N HIS A 322 -0.60 18.09 7.52
CA HIS A 322 -1.48 19.05 8.19
C HIS A 322 -2.74 19.34 7.36
N SER A 323 -2.63 19.42 6.04
CA SER A 323 -3.78 19.62 5.16
C SER A 323 -4.70 18.40 5.15
N LEU A 324 -4.16 17.16 5.18
CA LEU A 324 -4.95 15.93 5.33
C LEU A 324 -5.69 15.91 6.67
N GLU A 325 -5.02 16.22 7.78
CA GLU A 325 -5.60 16.20 9.13
C GLU A 325 -6.78 17.16 9.28
N ASN A 326 -6.73 18.34 8.64
CA ASN A 326 -7.76 19.38 8.74
C ASN A 326 -8.98 19.18 7.82
N ILE A 327 -8.98 18.15 6.97
CA ILE A 327 -10.13 17.85 6.12
C ILE A 327 -11.35 17.48 6.97
N ASN A 328 -12.50 18.09 6.69
CA ASN A 328 -13.74 17.82 7.39
C ASN A 328 -14.72 17.08 6.47
N TYR A 329 -15.29 15.97 6.96
CA TYR A 329 -16.32 15.22 6.23
C TYR A 329 -17.54 16.09 5.87
N LYS A 330 -17.91 17.02 6.75
CA LYS A 330 -19.05 17.94 6.57
C LYS A 330 -18.85 18.97 5.46
N ASP A 331 -17.65 19.08 4.89
CA ASP A 331 -17.40 19.95 3.74
C ASP A 331 -18.29 19.62 2.52
N HIS A 332 -18.84 18.40 2.47
CA HIS A 332 -19.71 17.91 1.40
C HIS A 332 -21.19 17.80 1.80
N GLU A 333 -21.62 18.38 2.93
CA GLU A 333 -23.01 18.28 3.43
C GLU A 333 -24.07 18.82 2.45
N ASN A 334 -23.70 19.81 1.63
CA ASN A 334 -24.59 20.45 0.64
C ASN A 334 -24.68 19.67 -0.69
N GLY A 335 -23.95 18.56 -0.82
CA GLY A 335 -23.89 17.78 -2.06
C GLY A 335 -23.28 16.41 -1.81
N THR A 336 -24.08 15.50 -1.27
CA THR A 336 -23.63 14.22 -0.71
C THR A 336 -23.63 13.03 -1.70
N GLY A 337 -23.89 13.27 -2.98
CA GLY A 337 -23.81 12.23 -4.03
C GLY A 337 -22.37 11.77 -4.28
N THR A 338 -22.17 10.89 -5.27
CA THR A 338 -20.87 10.29 -5.56
C THR A 338 -20.54 10.48 -7.04
N ASN A 339 -19.68 11.44 -7.36
CA ASN A 339 -19.31 11.83 -8.73
C ASN A 339 -17.81 11.64 -9.00
N ILE A 340 -17.42 10.41 -9.32
CA ILE A 340 -16.01 10.05 -9.58
C ILE A 340 -15.50 10.71 -10.86
N TYR A 341 -16.36 10.90 -11.87
CA TYR A 341 -15.99 11.58 -13.11
C TYR A 341 -15.45 13.00 -12.85
N GLU A 342 -16.19 13.83 -12.11
CA GLU A 342 -15.76 15.20 -11.81
C GLU A 342 -14.50 15.24 -10.92
N ALA A 343 -14.34 14.27 -10.02
CA ALA A 343 -13.13 14.14 -9.22
C ALA A 343 -11.89 13.92 -10.10
N LEU A 344 -11.96 12.97 -11.05
CA LEU A 344 -10.89 12.73 -12.02
C LEU A 344 -10.71 13.88 -13.01
N ASN A 345 -11.80 14.53 -13.42
CA ASN A 345 -11.75 15.72 -14.27
C ASN A 345 -10.98 16.87 -13.60
N SER A 346 -11.10 17.02 -12.27
CA SER A 346 -10.32 18.01 -11.53
C SER A 346 -8.81 17.73 -11.56
N VAL A 347 -8.42 16.46 -11.60
CA VAL A 347 -7.01 16.04 -11.80
C VAL A 347 -6.55 16.38 -13.21
N TYR A 348 -7.35 16.06 -14.23
CA TYR A 348 -7.08 16.42 -15.62
C TYR A 348 -6.84 17.94 -15.78
N ILE A 349 -7.71 18.76 -15.20
CA ILE A 349 -7.57 20.23 -15.23
C ILE A 349 -6.27 20.67 -14.55
N MET A 350 -5.93 20.05 -13.41
CA MET A 350 -4.70 20.36 -12.68
C MET A 350 -3.44 20.02 -13.50
N MET A 351 -3.43 18.85 -14.16
CA MET A 351 -2.38 18.42 -15.08
C MET A 351 -2.25 19.39 -16.25
N ASN A 352 -3.37 19.77 -16.87
CA ASN A 352 -3.37 20.73 -17.98
C ASN A 352 -2.78 22.08 -17.57
N ASN A 353 -3.19 22.63 -16.43
CA ASN A 353 -2.67 23.89 -15.94
C ASN A 353 -1.16 23.82 -15.65
N GLN A 354 -0.67 22.71 -15.11
CA GLN A 354 0.76 22.52 -14.87
C GLN A 354 1.55 22.40 -16.17
N MET A 355 1.02 21.66 -17.15
CA MET A 355 1.59 21.54 -18.49
C MET A 355 1.69 22.91 -19.18
N GLN A 356 0.66 23.75 -19.09
CA GLN A 356 0.67 25.10 -19.66
C GLN A 356 1.74 25.98 -18.99
N ASN A 357 1.91 25.87 -17.68
CA ASN A 357 2.92 26.63 -16.93
C ASN A 357 4.36 26.19 -17.24
N LEU A 358 4.61 24.89 -17.39
CA LEU A 358 5.94 24.33 -17.64
C LEU A 358 6.30 24.29 -19.13
N GLY A 359 5.29 24.33 -20.01
CA GLY A 359 5.41 24.12 -21.45
C GLY A 359 5.41 22.63 -21.83
N MET A 360 4.49 22.26 -22.72
CA MET A 360 4.25 20.86 -23.14
C MET A 360 5.52 20.14 -23.67
N ASN A 361 6.40 20.85 -24.38
CA ASN A 361 7.58 20.26 -25.03
C ASN A 361 8.85 20.36 -24.17
N THR A 362 8.77 20.83 -22.92
CA THR A 362 9.94 20.96 -22.05
C THR A 362 10.21 19.66 -21.30
N MET A 363 11.49 19.42 -20.98
CA MET A 363 11.88 18.29 -20.13
C MET A 363 11.19 18.35 -18.76
N ALA A 364 10.94 19.56 -18.24
CA ALA A 364 10.27 19.78 -16.97
C ALA A 364 8.86 19.18 -16.88
N TRP A 365 8.10 19.13 -17.98
CA TRP A 365 6.81 18.42 -18.04
C TRP A 365 6.98 16.95 -18.42
N GLN A 366 7.82 16.67 -19.42
CA GLN A 366 7.93 15.33 -20.00
C GLN A 366 8.52 14.29 -19.04
N GLU A 367 9.27 14.72 -18.02
CA GLU A 367 9.88 13.87 -16.98
C GLU A 367 8.96 13.63 -15.77
N ILE A 368 7.81 14.31 -15.68
CA ILE A 368 6.89 14.14 -14.54
C ILE A 368 6.17 12.81 -14.65
N ARG A 369 6.27 11.99 -13.61
CA ARG A 369 5.43 10.79 -13.43
C ARG A 369 4.20 11.16 -12.62
N HIS A 370 3.06 10.55 -12.94
CA HIS A 370 1.79 10.84 -12.31
C HIS A 370 1.21 9.57 -11.68
N ALA A 371 0.85 9.63 -10.41
CA ALA A 371 0.17 8.56 -9.70
C ALA A 371 -1.15 9.08 -9.10
N ILE A 372 -2.27 8.46 -9.46
CA ILE A 372 -3.60 8.79 -8.95
C ILE A 372 -4.04 7.65 -8.03
N ILE A 373 -4.46 7.98 -6.82
CA ILE A 373 -5.00 7.01 -5.87
C ILE A 373 -6.41 7.44 -5.51
N LEU A 374 -7.37 6.61 -5.89
CA LEU A 374 -8.79 6.79 -5.61
C LEU A 374 -9.20 5.85 -4.47
N LEU A 375 -9.53 6.43 -3.31
CA LEU A 375 -10.16 5.73 -2.18
C LEU A 375 -11.65 6.02 -2.21
N THR A 376 -12.47 5.00 -2.45
CA THR A 376 -13.92 5.10 -2.63
C THR A 376 -14.60 3.80 -2.21
N ASP A 377 -15.90 3.83 -1.97
CA ASP A 377 -16.71 2.62 -1.89
C ASP A 377 -17.21 2.15 -3.28
N GLY A 378 -16.82 2.86 -4.35
CA GLY A 378 -17.09 2.51 -5.75
C GLY A 378 -18.55 2.67 -6.17
N LYS A 379 -19.36 3.44 -5.43
CA LYS A 379 -20.79 3.62 -5.71
C LYS A 379 -21.08 4.91 -6.47
N SER A 380 -20.43 5.09 -7.62
CA SER A 380 -20.70 6.26 -8.47
C SER A 380 -22.18 6.31 -8.87
N ASN A 381 -22.86 7.40 -8.53
CA ASN A 381 -24.30 7.58 -8.79
C ASN A 381 -24.60 8.87 -9.56
N MET A 382 -23.56 9.66 -9.88
CA MET A 382 -23.63 10.91 -10.62
C MET A 382 -22.46 11.06 -11.59
N GLY A 383 -22.58 11.93 -12.59
CA GLY A 383 -21.51 12.22 -13.56
C GLY A 383 -21.34 11.18 -14.67
N GLY A 384 -22.02 10.04 -14.59
CA GLY A 384 -21.94 8.97 -15.59
C GLY A 384 -20.67 8.13 -15.41
N SER A 385 -20.20 7.52 -16.50
CA SER A 385 -18.97 6.71 -16.45
C SER A 385 -17.76 7.62 -16.18
N PRO A 386 -16.84 7.27 -15.26
CA PRO A 386 -15.61 8.02 -15.04
C PRO A 386 -14.53 7.73 -16.08
N LYS A 387 -14.71 6.69 -16.92
CA LYS A 387 -13.77 6.29 -17.98
C LYS A 387 -13.34 7.43 -18.92
N PRO A 388 -14.24 8.31 -19.41
CA PRO A 388 -13.83 9.40 -20.30
C PRO A 388 -12.85 10.38 -19.63
N ALA A 389 -12.94 10.59 -18.31
CA ALA A 389 -11.97 11.42 -17.59
C ALA A 389 -10.57 10.76 -17.55
N VAL A 390 -10.51 9.44 -17.36
CA VAL A 390 -9.27 8.67 -17.46
C VAL A 390 -8.68 8.75 -18.87
N ASP A 391 -9.51 8.64 -19.90
CA ASP A 391 -9.07 8.73 -21.30
C ASP A 391 -8.51 10.14 -21.62
N ASN A 392 -9.14 11.21 -21.12
CA ASN A 392 -8.62 12.58 -21.24
C ASN A 392 -7.26 12.75 -20.54
N ILE A 393 -7.07 12.15 -19.35
CA ILE A 393 -5.79 12.14 -18.63
C ILE A 393 -4.71 11.41 -19.46
N LYS A 394 -5.04 10.26 -20.04
CA LYS A 394 -4.11 9.52 -20.91
C LYS A 394 -3.73 10.31 -22.15
N GLU A 395 -4.69 11.03 -22.74
CA GLU A 395 -4.48 11.83 -23.94
C GLU A 395 -3.51 12.99 -23.67
N ILE A 396 -3.73 13.79 -22.62
CA ILE A 396 -2.86 14.94 -22.31
C ILE A 396 -1.43 14.52 -21.90
N LEU A 397 -1.29 13.36 -21.27
CA LEU A 397 0.00 12.78 -20.92
C LEU A 397 0.65 12.00 -22.09
N ASN A 398 -0.03 11.90 -23.24
CA ASN A 398 0.38 11.14 -24.42
C ASN A 398 0.80 9.70 -24.06
N ILE A 399 -0.02 9.04 -23.23
CA ILE A 399 0.23 7.67 -22.75
C ILE A 399 0.05 6.69 -23.91
N LYS A 400 1.18 6.16 -24.37
CA LYS A 400 1.33 5.10 -25.38
C LYS A 400 2.23 4.01 -24.80
N GLU A 401 2.46 2.90 -25.52
CA GLU A 401 3.34 1.80 -25.05
C GLU A 401 4.66 2.28 -24.45
N LYS A 402 5.35 3.24 -25.07
CA LYS A 402 6.64 3.78 -24.60
C LYS A 402 6.56 4.75 -23.42
N ARG A 403 5.36 5.21 -23.03
CA ARG A 403 5.12 6.17 -21.93
C ARG A 403 4.17 5.62 -20.87
N LYS A 404 3.91 4.31 -20.84
CA LYS A 404 3.04 3.67 -19.83
C LYS A 404 3.53 3.91 -18.40
N ASP A 405 4.84 4.06 -18.20
CA ASP A 405 5.45 4.26 -16.88
C ASP A 405 5.27 5.67 -16.30
N TYR A 406 4.63 6.59 -17.03
CA TYR A 406 4.40 7.96 -16.60
C TYR A 406 3.00 8.18 -15.96
N LEU A 407 2.13 7.17 -15.99
CA LEU A 407 0.80 7.24 -15.36
C LEU A 407 0.44 5.93 -14.68
N ASP A 408 0.18 6.01 -13.38
CA ASP A 408 -0.43 4.95 -12.59
C ASP A 408 -1.73 5.43 -11.96
N ILE A 409 -2.79 4.64 -12.10
CA ILE A 409 -4.09 4.91 -11.50
C ILE A 409 -4.43 3.71 -10.63
N TYR A 410 -4.45 3.91 -9.32
CA TYR A 410 -4.85 2.93 -8.32
C TYR A 410 -6.29 3.22 -7.89
N ALA A 411 -7.18 2.26 -8.11
CA ALA A 411 -8.58 2.32 -7.71
C ALA A 411 -8.81 1.32 -6.56
N ILE A 412 -8.92 1.83 -5.33
CA ILE A 412 -9.05 1.03 -4.12
C ILE A 412 -10.46 1.21 -3.57
N GLY A 413 -11.28 0.19 -3.81
CA GLY A 413 -12.60 0.05 -3.22
C GLY A 413 -12.50 -0.40 -1.78
N VAL A 414 -13.26 0.22 -0.88
CA VAL A 414 -13.31 -0.20 0.53
C VAL A 414 -14.75 -0.35 0.97
N GLY A 415 -15.08 -1.53 1.51
CA GLY A 415 -16.38 -1.76 2.13
C GLY A 415 -17.02 -3.10 1.77
N ASN A 416 -18.14 -3.35 2.44
CA ASN A 416 -18.82 -4.63 2.41
C ASN A 416 -19.63 -4.82 1.10
N VAL A 417 -18.95 -5.38 0.09
CA VAL A 417 -19.50 -6.33 -0.90
C VAL A 417 -20.31 -5.73 -2.07
N GLU A 418 -20.45 -4.40 -2.18
CA GLU A 418 -21.17 -3.79 -3.31
C GLU A 418 -20.38 -2.73 -4.09
N VAL A 419 -19.07 -2.94 -4.13
CA VAL A 419 -18.16 -2.17 -4.95
C VAL A 419 -18.20 -2.75 -6.38
N ASP A 420 -18.43 -1.92 -7.40
CA ASP A 420 -18.49 -2.38 -8.79
C ASP A 420 -17.08 -2.71 -9.31
N TRP A 421 -16.73 -4.00 -9.27
CA TRP A 421 -15.48 -4.53 -9.85
C TRP A 421 -15.26 -4.09 -11.30
N ARG A 422 -16.32 -3.95 -12.10
CA ARG A 422 -16.21 -3.56 -13.51
C ARG A 422 -15.76 -2.10 -13.60
N GLU A 423 -16.37 -1.22 -12.82
CA GLU A 423 -16.01 0.19 -12.80
C GLU A 423 -14.57 0.38 -12.29
N LEU A 424 -14.21 -0.19 -11.14
CA LEU A 424 -12.83 -0.07 -10.62
C LEU A 424 -11.80 -0.68 -11.55
N ASN A 425 -12.12 -1.80 -12.21
CA ASN A 425 -11.22 -2.40 -13.18
C ASN A 425 -11.00 -1.50 -14.40
N GLU A 426 -12.00 -0.73 -14.85
CA GLU A 426 -11.83 0.22 -15.95
C GLU A 426 -10.97 1.44 -15.56
N LEU A 427 -10.99 1.84 -14.29
CA LEU A 427 -10.18 2.96 -13.78
C LEU A 427 -8.73 2.58 -13.56
N GLY A 428 -8.47 1.42 -12.95
CA GLY A 428 -7.12 0.98 -12.60
C GLY A 428 -6.23 0.69 -13.83
N SER A 429 -4.97 1.13 -13.78
CA SER A 429 -3.98 0.88 -14.85
C SER A 429 -3.86 -0.62 -15.21
N LYS A 430 -3.59 -0.90 -16.49
CA LYS A 430 -3.36 -2.26 -17.02
C LYS A 430 -1.90 -2.40 -17.45
N LYS A 431 -1.05 -2.72 -16.48
CA LYS A 431 0.38 -2.93 -16.66
C LYS A 431 0.72 -4.40 -16.48
N ASP A 432 1.76 -4.84 -17.19
CA ASP A 432 2.22 -6.22 -17.08
C ASP A 432 2.77 -6.50 -15.68
N GLY A 433 2.46 -7.69 -15.15
CA GLY A 433 2.83 -8.10 -13.79
C GLY A 433 2.21 -7.30 -12.64
N GLU A 434 1.42 -6.27 -12.92
CA GLU A 434 0.97 -5.31 -11.89
C GLU A 434 -0.55 -5.25 -11.77
N ARG A 435 -1.02 -5.07 -10.52
CA ARG A 435 -2.43 -4.84 -10.20
C ARG A 435 -2.65 -3.43 -9.72
N HIS A 436 -3.77 -2.84 -10.14
CA HIS A 436 -4.13 -1.45 -9.87
C HIS A 436 -5.58 -1.25 -9.42
N ALA A 437 -6.36 -2.33 -9.37
CA ALA A 437 -7.72 -2.34 -8.86
C ALA A 437 -7.79 -3.34 -7.70
N PHE A 438 -8.25 -2.84 -6.56
CA PHE A 438 -8.31 -3.60 -5.31
C PHE A 438 -9.64 -3.34 -4.63
N ILE A 439 -10.20 -4.35 -3.98
CA ILE A 439 -11.38 -4.19 -3.12
C ILE A 439 -11.08 -4.79 -1.77
N LEU A 440 -10.98 -3.95 -0.75
CA LEU A 440 -10.78 -4.38 0.61
C LEU A 440 -12.12 -4.45 1.33
N LYS A 441 -12.27 -5.46 2.17
CA LYS A 441 -13.52 -5.73 2.88
C LYS A 441 -13.97 -4.57 3.77
N ASP A 442 -13.01 -3.96 4.45
CA ASP A 442 -13.23 -2.92 5.44
C ASP A 442 -12.03 -1.99 5.53
N THR A 443 -12.19 -0.93 6.31
CA THR A 443 -11.18 0.10 6.53
C THR A 443 -10.01 -0.39 7.39
N GLU A 444 -10.20 -1.43 8.21
CA GLU A 444 -9.11 -2.09 8.93
C GLU A 444 -8.13 -2.78 7.95
N ALA A 445 -8.66 -3.51 6.98
CA ALA A 445 -7.88 -4.10 5.89
C ALA A 445 -7.08 -3.03 5.10
N LEU A 446 -7.68 -1.86 4.87
CA LEU A 446 -6.99 -0.71 4.24
C LEU A 446 -5.81 -0.22 5.09
N SER A 447 -6.00 -0.06 6.40
CA SER A 447 -4.93 0.35 7.31
C SER A 447 -3.77 -0.64 7.27
N GLN A 448 -4.08 -1.94 7.36
CA GLN A 448 -3.07 -3.01 7.29
C GLN A 448 -2.28 -2.96 5.98
N VAL A 449 -2.96 -2.77 4.84
CA VAL A 449 -2.27 -2.62 3.55
C VAL A 449 -1.28 -1.47 3.60
N PHE A 450 -1.69 -0.27 3.98
CA PHE A 450 -0.76 0.89 3.94
C PHE A 450 0.33 0.85 5.01
N GLU A 451 0.09 0.21 6.15
CA GLU A 451 1.12 -0.03 7.17
C GLU A 451 2.20 -1.01 6.68
N HIS A 452 1.83 -2.01 5.88
CA HIS A 452 2.74 -3.06 5.43
C HIS A 452 3.22 -2.91 3.97
N MET A 453 2.56 -2.10 3.15
CA MET A 453 2.79 -1.99 1.69
C MET A 453 4.21 -1.56 1.37
N LEU A 454 4.77 -0.75 2.25
CA LEU A 454 6.12 -0.23 2.12
C LEU A 454 7.00 -0.86 3.20
N ASP A 455 6.76 -2.12 3.55
CA ASP A 455 7.71 -2.94 4.29
C ASP A 455 9.00 -3.02 3.47
N VAL A 456 9.97 -2.27 4.01
CA VAL A 456 11.37 -2.09 3.60
C VAL A 456 12.09 -3.36 3.16
N SER A 457 11.57 -4.54 3.50
CA SER A 457 12.05 -5.83 3.02
C SER A 457 12.52 -5.84 1.56
N GLN A 458 11.81 -5.13 0.66
CA GLN A 458 12.09 -5.09 -0.78
C GLN A 458 13.06 -3.97 -1.22
N LEU A 459 13.34 -2.98 -0.37
CA LEU A 459 14.24 -1.88 -0.71
C LEU A 459 15.69 -2.29 -0.50
N THR A 460 16.39 -2.71 -1.55
CA THR A 460 17.79 -3.18 -1.43
C THR A 460 18.82 -2.04 -1.34
N ASP A 461 18.37 -0.78 -1.30
CA ASP A 461 19.25 0.38 -1.14
C ASP A 461 19.69 0.58 0.32
N THR A 462 20.80 1.30 0.52
CA THR A 462 21.44 1.60 1.82
C THR A 462 20.64 2.62 2.65
N ILE A 463 19.32 2.48 2.72
CA ILE A 463 18.48 3.29 3.62
C ILE A 463 18.77 2.85 5.05
N CYS A 464 19.08 3.82 5.91
CA CYS A 464 19.45 3.56 7.29
C CYS A 464 18.23 3.53 8.22
N GLY A 465 18.36 2.84 9.36
CA GLY A 465 17.42 2.95 10.49
C GLY A 465 16.03 2.36 10.25
N VAL A 466 15.91 1.39 9.33
CA VAL A 466 14.62 0.75 9.05
C VAL A 466 14.62 -0.72 9.44
N GLY A 467 13.67 -1.11 10.28
CA GLY A 467 13.41 -2.49 10.70
C GLY A 467 11.93 -2.84 10.60
N ASN A 468 11.61 -4.13 10.70
CA ASN A 468 10.24 -4.63 10.66
C ASN A 468 9.58 -4.49 12.04
N MET A 469 8.51 -3.71 12.15
CA MET A 469 7.83 -3.45 13.43
C MET A 469 6.68 -4.45 13.72
N SER A 470 6.41 -5.39 12.81
CA SER A 470 5.40 -6.43 13.01
C SER A 470 5.65 -7.22 14.30
N ALA A 471 4.56 -7.56 15.00
CA ALA A 471 4.63 -8.43 16.17
C ALA A 471 5.16 -9.84 15.81
N ASN A 472 5.00 -10.25 14.56
CA ASN A 472 5.40 -11.56 14.05
C ASN A 472 6.82 -11.58 13.44
N ALA A 473 7.51 -10.43 13.39
CA ALA A 473 8.86 -10.34 12.83
C ALA A 473 9.91 -10.96 13.76
N SER A 474 10.93 -11.59 13.18
CA SER A 474 12.06 -12.13 13.95
C SER A 474 12.89 -11.01 14.60
N ALA A 475 13.63 -11.32 15.66
CA ALA A 475 14.46 -10.33 16.36
C ALA A 475 15.45 -9.62 15.42
N GLN A 476 16.02 -10.35 14.45
CA GLN A 476 16.94 -9.79 13.46
C GLN A 476 16.22 -8.87 12.47
N GLU A 477 15.00 -9.19 12.04
CA GLU A 477 14.22 -8.31 11.15
C GLU A 477 13.75 -7.03 11.85
N ARG A 478 13.49 -7.08 13.16
CA ARG A 478 13.19 -5.88 13.97
C ARG A 478 14.41 -4.97 14.10
N THR A 479 15.61 -5.55 14.13
CA THR A 479 16.89 -4.81 14.31
C THR A 479 17.95 -5.25 13.29
N PRO A 480 17.75 -4.98 11.98
CA PRO A 480 18.59 -5.53 10.92
C PRO A 480 20.02 -4.97 10.87
N TRP A 481 20.29 -3.90 11.62
CA TRP A 481 21.65 -3.40 11.83
C TRP A 481 22.43 -4.17 12.88
N HIS A 482 21.78 -4.99 13.70
CA HIS A 482 22.44 -5.71 14.77
C HIS A 482 23.40 -6.77 14.21
N VAL A 483 24.63 -6.78 14.72
CA VAL A 483 25.66 -7.79 14.37
C VAL A 483 26.28 -8.40 15.62
N THR A 484 26.77 -9.63 15.48
CA THR A 484 27.50 -10.34 16.54
C THR A 484 28.98 -10.40 16.19
N ILE A 485 29.85 -10.06 17.14
CA ILE A 485 31.30 -10.05 16.95
C ILE A 485 31.89 -11.14 17.83
N LYS A 486 32.66 -12.04 17.23
CA LYS A 486 33.37 -13.11 17.91
C LYS A 486 34.88 -12.84 17.82
N PRO A 487 35.46 -12.17 18.83
CA PRO A 487 36.91 -12.25 19.03
C PRO A 487 37.28 -13.69 19.43
N LYS A 488 38.55 -14.07 19.34
CA LYS A 488 39.02 -15.42 19.72
C LYS A 488 38.84 -15.70 21.22
N SER A 489 38.64 -14.67 22.06
CA SER A 489 38.28 -14.80 23.47
C SER A 489 36.85 -15.33 23.63
N HIS A 490 36.52 -15.92 24.78
CA HIS A 490 35.18 -16.44 25.08
C HIS A 490 34.09 -15.35 25.15
N GLU A 491 34.44 -14.07 25.06
CA GLU A 491 33.52 -12.94 25.17
C GLU A 491 32.96 -12.53 23.81
N THR A 492 31.65 -12.69 23.63
CA THR A 492 30.97 -12.21 22.42
C THR A 492 30.57 -10.76 22.57
N CYS A 493 31.01 -9.91 21.64
CA CYS A 493 30.55 -8.52 21.55
C CYS A 493 29.39 -8.38 20.56
N ARG A 494 28.79 -7.19 20.55
CA ARG A 494 27.78 -6.77 19.57
C ARG A 494 28.24 -5.52 18.83
N GLY A 495 27.62 -5.24 17.71
CA GLY A 495 27.84 -4.01 16.96
C GLY A 495 26.63 -3.62 16.15
N ALA A 496 26.75 -2.50 15.45
CA ALA A 496 25.77 -2.04 14.50
C ALA A 496 26.40 -1.88 13.11
N LEU A 497 25.75 -2.43 12.09
CA LEU A 497 26.05 -2.13 10.71
C LEU A 497 25.71 -0.64 10.46
N ILE A 498 26.66 0.13 9.94
CA ILE A 498 26.49 1.58 9.66
C ILE A 498 26.64 1.90 8.17
N SER A 499 27.14 0.94 7.37
CA SER A 499 27.14 0.98 5.91
C SER A 499 27.10 -0.45 5.34
N ASP A 500 27.15 -0.62 4.02
CA ASP A 500 27.32 -1.93 3.38
C ASP A 500 28.63 -2.65 3.69
N GLN A 501 29.59 -2.02 4.38
CA GLN A 501 30.91 -2.61 4.64
C GLN A 501 31.51 -2.20 5.99
N TRP A 502 30.85 -1.33 6.76
CA TRP A 502 31.36 -0.84 8.04
C TRP A 502 30.44 -1.19 9.20
N VAL A 503 31.06 -1.66 10.28
CA VAL A 503 30.43 -1.99 11.56
C VAL A 503 31.00 -1.10 12.64
N LEU A 504 30.12 -0.51 13.44
CA LEU A 504 30.44 0.24 14.65
C LEU A 504 30.31 -0.66 15.88
N THR A 505 31.29 -0.62 16.78
CA THR A 505 31.30 -1.40 18.03
C THR A 505 32.17 -0.71 19.10
N ALA A 506 32.33 -1.35 20.25
CA ALA A 506 33.18 -0.88 21.34
C ALA A 506 34.64 -1.32 21.13
N ALA A 507 35.59 -0.49 21.56
CA ALA A 507 37.02 -0.74 21.45
C ALA A 507 37.51 -1.81 22.44
N HIS A 508 36.95 -1.87 23.65
CA HIS A 508 37.37 -2.80 24.70
C HIS A 508 37.25 -4.27 24.28
N CYS A 509 36.33 -4.58 23.35
CA CYS A 509 36.15 -5.89 22.74
C CYS A 509 37.43 -6.46 22.11
N PHE A 510 38.42 -5.61 21.83
CA PHE A 510 39.66 -5.97 21.13
C PHE A 510 40.92 -5.74 21.97
N SER A 511 40.78 -5.33 23.23
CA SER A 511 41.89 -4.94 24.12
C SER A 511 42.90 -6.05 24.43
N HIS A 512 42.54 -7.32 24.18
CA HIS A 512 43.35 -8.50 24.53
C HIS A 512 43.81 -9.35 23.34
N SER A 513 43.53 -8.94 22.09
CA SER A 513 43.84 -9.74 20.91
C SER A 513 44.63 -8.95 19.87
N GLU A 514 45.86 -9.37 19.60
CA GLU A 514 46.76 -8.69 18.65
C GLU A 514 46.52 -9.06 17.18
N ASP A 515 45.83 -10.18 16.91
CA ASP A 515 45.63 -10.67 15.55
C ASP A 515 44.20 -10.45 15.04
N HIS A 516 44.04 -9.39 14.24
CA HIS A 516 42.78 -9.01 13.61
C HIS A 516 42.26 -10.08 12.63
N SER A 517 43.14 -10.97 12.12
CA SER A 517 42.77 -12.00 11.12
C SER A 517 41.85 -13.08 11.69
N LEU A 518 41.80 -13.21 13.01
CA LEU A 518 41.03 -14.24 13.72
C LEU A 518 39.62 -13.79 14.07
N TRP A 519 39.30 -12.50 13.92
CA TRP A 519 38.00 -11.95 14.27
C TRP A 519 36.96 -12.24 13.19
N ARG A 520 35.72 -12.50 13.61
CA ARG A 520 34.58 -12.72 12.73
C ARG A 520 33.41 -11.83 13.14
N VAL A 521 32.71 -11.31 12.14
CA VAL A 521 31.45 -10.58 12.32
C VAL A 521 30.34 -11.40 11.69
N SER A 522 29.33 -11.80 12.47
CA SER A 522 28.10 -12.38 11.94
C SER A 522 27.06 -11.29 11.75
N VAL A 523 26.59 -11.14 10.50
CA VAL A 523 25.54 -10.21 10.08
C VAL A 523 24.30 -11.04 9.76
N GLY A 524 23.09 -10.52 10.01
CA GLY A 524 21.86 -11.24 9.69
C GLY A 524 21.77 -11.66 8.20
N ASP A 525 21.20 -12.83 7.94
CA ASP A 525 21.03 -13.37 6.58
C ASP A 525 19.65 -14.02 6.47
N PRO A 526 18.83 -13.71 5.45
CA PRO A 526 17.50 -14.31 5.29
C PRO A 526 17.51 -15.83 5.13
N ASN A 527 18.63 -16.40 4.67
CA ASN A 527 18.78 -17.84 4.42
C ASN A 527 19.40 -18.58 5.62
N SER A 528 19.73 -17.88 6.71
CA SER A 528 20.39 -18.46 7.87
C SER A 528 19.97 -17.77 9.16
N GLN A 529 19.35 -18.53 10.07
CA GLN A 529 19.00 -18.04 11.41
C GLN A 529 20.23 -17.61 12.24
N TRP A 530 21.43 -18.10 11.87
CA TRP A 530 22.69 -17.78 12.53
C TRP A 530 23.43 -16.60 11.89
N GLY A 531 22.88 -16.04 10.81
CA GLY A 531 23.51 -15.02 9.98
C GLY A 531 24.58 -15.56 9.03
N LYS A 532 25.28 -14.63 8.38
CA LYS A 532 26.43 -14.85 7.52
C LYS A 532 27.68 -14.25 8.17
N GLU A 533 28.75 -15.04 8.25
CA GLU A 533 30.02 -14.58 8.80
C GLU A 533 30.88 -13.85 7.75
N PHE A 534 31.48 -12.74 8.16
CA PHE A 534 32.39 -11.91 7.38
C PHE A 534 33.75 -11.82 8.07
N ARG A 535 34.82 -11.69 7.27
CA ARG A 535 36.16 -11.38 7.79
C ARG A 535 36.33 -9.87 7.83
N ILE A 536 37.32 -9.45 8.61
CA ILE A 536 37.63 -8.03 8.80
C ILE A 536 38.85 -7.71 7.92
N GLU A 537 38.67 -6.78 6.98
CA GLU A 537 39.75 -6.20 6.17
C GLU A 537 40.61 -5.27 7.03
N LYS A 538 39.96 -4.43 7.83
CA LYS A 538 40.63 -3.41 8.64
C LYS A 538 39.83 -3.12 9.91
N ALA A 539 40.52 -3.03 11.05
CA ALA A 539 39.96 -2.49 12.27
C ALA A 539 40.58 -1.11 12.56
N VAL A 540 39.75 -0.16 12.98
CA VAL A 540 40.14 1.19 13.40
C VAL A 540 39.64 1.36 14.82
N ILE A 541 40.54 1.18 15.77
CA ILE A 541 40.28 1.40 17.20
C ILE A 541 40.68 2.86 17.50
N SER A 542 39.88 3.57 18.30
CA SER A 542 40.21 4.94 18.71
C SER A 542 41.61 5.02 19.34
N SER A 543 42.44 5.98 18.91
CA SER A 543 43.81 6.15 19.44
C SER A 543 43.84 6.56 20.91
N GLU A 544 42.77 7.19 21.39
CA GLU A 544 42.63 7.67 22.77
C GLU A 544 42.12 6.58 23.72
N PHE A 545 41.66 5.43 23.19
CA PHE A 545 41.15 4.35 24.01
C PHE A 545 42.28 3.66 24.78
N ASN A 546 42.21 3.71 26.10
CA ASN A 546 43.12 2.97 26.97
C ASN A 546 42.42 2.57 28.27
N VAL A 547 42.04 1.29 28.36
CA VAL A 547 41.34 0.70 29.51
C VAL A 547 42.10 0.89 30.83
N SER A 548 43.43 1.01 30.78
CA SER A 548 44.29 1.15 31.96
C SER A 548 44.71 2.60 32.25
N ALA A 549 44.22 3.60 31.50
CA ALA A 549 44.71 4.98 31.59
C ALA A 549 44.64 5.57 33.02
N LYS A 550 43.60 5.23 33.79
CA LYS A 550 43.37 5.73 35.15
C LYS A 550 43.69 4.71 36.25
N LYS A 551 44.40 3.63 35.93
CA LYS A 551 44.78 2.58 36.90
C LYS A 551 45.59 3.14 38.07
N HIS A 552 46.45 4.12 37.81
CA HIS A 552 47.23 4.83 38.83
C HIS A 552 46.38 5.66 39.82
N GLN A 553 45.13 5.96 39.48
CA GLN A 553 44.18 6.70 40.33
C GLN A 553 43.25 5.77 41.11
N GLY A 554 43.53 4.46 41.11
CA GLY A 554 42.67 3.45 41.73
C GLY A 554 41.43 3.08 40.89
N ILE A 555 41.34 3.52 39.63
CA ILE A 555 40.24 3.16 38.72
C ILE A 555 40.71 1.96 37.88
N PRO A 556 40.18 0.74 38.12
CA PRO A 556 40.70 -0.47 37.49
C PRO A 556 40.49 -0.50 35.97
N GLU A 557 39.39 0.06 35.48
CA GLU A 557 39.01 0.10 34.06
C GLU A 557 38.47 1.49 33.71
N PHE A 558 38.98 2.07 32.62
CA PHE A 558 38.57 3.38 32.11
C PHE A 558 38.14 3.29 30.64
N TYR A 559 36.85 3.47 30.38
CA TYR A 559 36.23 3.32 29.06
C TYR A 559 36.09 4.64 28.29
N GLY A 560 37.02 5.59 28.51
CA GLY A 560 37.09 6.80 27.67
C GLY A 560 37.41 6.43 26.23
N ASP A 561 36.69 7.03 25.27
CA ASP A 561 36.85 6.78 23.83
C ASP A 561 36.70 5.30 23.42
N ASP A 562 35.83 4.55 24.11
CA ASP A 562 35.54 3.13 23.85
C ASP A 562 34.73 2.91 22.56
N ILE A 563 35.34 3.20 21.42
CA ILE A 563 34.73 3.11 20.09
C ILE A 563 35.71 2.52 19.06
N ALA A 564 35.20 1.61 18.23
CA ALA A 564 35.95 1.00 17.15
C ALA A 564 35.10 0.81 15.90
N LEU A 565 35.75 0.89 14.74
CA LEU A 565 35.16 0.63 13.42
C LEU A 565 35.81 -0.58 12.77
N LEU A 566 34.99 -1.50 12.27
CA LEU A 566 35.43 -2.69 11.56
C LEU A 566 34.99 -2.60 10.11
N LYS A 567 35.95 -2.66 9.18
CA LYS A 567 35.71 -2.75 7.75
C LYS A 567 35.69 -4.22 7.34
N LEU A 568 34.58 -4.67 6.77
CA LEU A 568 34.41 -6.03 6.28
C LEU A 568 35.15 -6.24 4.97
N ASP A 569 35.64 -7.46 4.72
CA ASP A 569 36.35 -7.84 3.49
C ASP A 569 35.44 -7.92 2.26
N GLN A 570 34.14 -8.07 2.48
CA GLN A 570 33.11 -8.08 1.45
C GLN A 570 31.97 -7.15 1.82
N LYS A 571 31.32 -6.59 0.79
CA LYS A 571 30.09 -5.83 0.96
C LYS A 571 28.96 -6.76 1.41
N VAL A 572 28.23 -6.33 2.43
CA VAL A 572 27.00 -6.94 2.90
C VAL A 572 25.92 -6.70 1.86
N LYS A 573 25.21 -7.76 1.47
CA LYS A 573 24.03 -7.66 0.62
C LYS A 573 22.84 -7.24 1.49
N MET A 574 22.28 -6.06 1.23
CA MET A 574 21.13 -5.54 1.98
C MET A 574 19.91 -6.45 1.83
N SER A 575 19.19 -6.65 2.93
CA SER A 575 18.00 -7.51 2.98
C SER A 575 17.10 -7.14 4.17
N THR A 576 16.03 -7.90 4.40
CA THR A 576 15.23 -7.83 5.63
C THR A 576 16.04 -8.03 6.91
N HIS A 577 17.16 -8.75 6.85
CA HIS A 577 17.94 -9.17 8.02
C HIS A 577 19.26 -8.37 8.18
N ALA A 578 19.63 -7.56 7.20
CA ALA A 578 20.89 -6.80 7.18
C ALA A 578 20.69 -5.41 6.55
N ARG A 579 20.72 -4.35 7.38
CA ARG A 579 20.58 -2.93 6.97
C ARG A 579 21.38 -2.01 7.89
N PRO A 580 21.86 -0.84 7.42
CA PRO A 580 22.58 0.08 8.30
C PRO A 580 21.65 0.79 9.30
N ILE A 581 22.14 1.15 10.48
CA ILE A 581 21.48 2.10 11.39
C ILE A 581 21.83 3.53 10.99
N CYS A 582 20.94 4.51 11.26
CA CYS A 582 21.26 5.92 11.01
C CYS A 582 22.22 6.48 12.05
N LEU A 583 23.23 7.22 11.60
CA LEU A 583 24.16 7.94 12.47
C LEU A 583 23.72 9.40 12.64
N PRO A 584 23.75 9.97 13.86
CA PRO A 584 23.47 11.39 14.09
C PRO A 584 24.35 12.31 13.21
N CYS A 585 23.86 13.53 12.98
CA CYS A 585 24.56 14.55 12.19
C CYS A 585 24.85 14.13 10.73
N THR A 586 24.01 13.24 10.20
CA THR A 586 24.00 12.86 8.78
C THR A 586 22.67 13.22 8.13
N VAL A 587 22.65 13.33 6.80
CA VAL A 587 21.43 13.53 6.02
C VAL A 587 20.42 12.38 6.25
N GLY A 588 20.91 11.14 6.37
CA GLY A 588 20.06 9.99 6.68
C GLY A 588 19.38 10.10 8.05
N ALA A 589 20.06 10.67 9.06
CA ALA A 589 19.44 10.93 10.36
C ALA A 589 18.46 12.11 10.34
N ASN A 590 18.65 13.12 9.48
CA ASN A 590 17.64 14.16 9.27
C ASN A 590 16.30 13.54 8.84
N LEU A 591 16.37 12.61 7.88
CA LEU A 591 15.22 11.88 7.38
C LEU A 591 14.55 11.02 8.48
N ALA A 592 15.34 10.22 9.22
CA ALA A 592 14.82 9.40 10.31
C ALA A 592 14.17 10.22 11.44
N LEU A 593 14.69 11.44 11.70
CA LEU A 593 14.18 12.35 12.73
C LEU A 593 13.09 13.30 12.22
N ARG A 594 12.64 13.15 10.96
CA ARG A 594 11.64 14.02 10.31
C ARG A 594 12.06 15.50 10.34
N ARG A 595 13.31 15.76 9.99
CA ARG A 595 13.95 17.08 9.99
C ARG A 595 14.30 17.50 8.56
N HIS A 596 14.31 18.81 8.33
CA HIS A 596 14.68 19.38 7.04
C HIS A 596 16.11 18.95 6.64
N PRO A 597 16.43 18.70 5.36
CA PRO A 597 17.77 18.28 4.93
C PRO A 597 18.91 19.24 5.33
N GLY A 598 18.59 20.52 5.46
CA GLY A 598 19.51 21.57 5.94
C GLY A 598 19.60 21.70 7.47
N SER A 599 19.00 20.80 8.25
CA SER A 599 19.09 20.86 9.72
C SER A 599 20.52 20.54 10.18
N THR A 600 20.94 21.21 11.24
CA THR A 600 22.30 21.15 11.76
C THR A 600 22.49 19.99 12.72
N CYS A 601 23.74 19.61 12.99
CA CYS A 601 24.07 18.63 14.01
C CYS A 601 23.52 19.03 15.41
N ARG A 602 23.46 20.34 15.71
CA ARG A 602 22.88 20.86 16.95
C ARG A 602 21.39 20.50 17.07
N ASP A 603 20.64 20.61 15.96
CA ASP A 603 19.23 20.27 15.92
C ASP A 603 18.96 18.78 16.25
N HIS A 604 19.90 17.90 15.88
CA HIS A 604 19.83 16.48 16.26
C HIS A 604 20.07 16.31 17.76
N VAL A 605 21.06 17.00 18.32
CA VAL A 605 21.39 16.94 19.76
C VAL A 605 20.21 17.40 20.59
N ASP A 606 19.61 18.55 20.26
CA ASP A 606 18.47 19.10 21.00
C ASP A 606 17.25 18.16 20.96
N LYS A 607 17.05 17.46 19.84
CA LYS A 607 15.94 16.50 19.68
C LYS A 607 16.18 15.18 20.39
N LEU A 608 17.40 14.64 20.33
CA LEU A 608 17.76 13.34 20.91
C LEU A 608 18.04 13.44 22.42
N TYR A 609 18.44 14.62 22.90
CA TYR A 609 18.78 14.90 24.29
C TYR A 609 18.14 16.22 24.77
N PRO A 610 16.81 16.29 24.89
CA PRO A 610 16.14 17.49 25.38
C PRO A 610 16.58 17.77 26.83
N GLY A 611 17.46 18.77 27.03
CA GLY A 611 17.91 19.21 28.35
C GLY A 611 19.42 19.43 28.52
N CYS A 612 20.27 18.97 27.60
CA CYS A 612 21.73 19.17 27.70
C CYS A 612 22.15 20.43 26.91
N LEU A 613 21.68 21.62 27.33
CA LEU A 613 22.23 22.90 26.89
C LEU A 613 23.41 23.28 27.80
N PRO A 614 24.53 23.81 27.25
CA PRO A 614 25.59 24.36 28.08
C PRO A 614 25.05 25.60 28.80
N ARG A 615 24.88 25.52 30.13
CA ARG A 615 24.75 26.73 30.95
C ARG A 615 26.08 27.48 30.83
N GLN A 616 26.02 28.73 30.36
CA GLN A 616 27.11 29.68 30.53
C GLN A 616 27.28 29.93 32.05
N SER A 617 28.12 29.15 32.71
CA SER A 617 28.59 29.47 34.06
C SER A 617 30.00 28.91 34.25
N HIS A 618 30.95 29.80 34.49
CA HIS A 618 32.34 29.50 34.83
C HIS A 618 32.44 28.79 36.19
N VAL A 619 32.16 27.49 36.28
CA VAL A 619 32.66 26.57 37.32
C VAL A 619 32.61 25.12 36.76
N PRO A 620 33.67 24.30 36.91
CA PRO A 620 33.63 22.91 36.47
C PRO A 620 32.87 22.05 37.49
N GLN A 621 31.64 21.67 37.16
CA GLN A 621 30.93 20.57 37.83
C GLN A 621 30.42 19.59 36.76
N LEU A 622 30.57 18.29 37.03
CA LEU A 622 30.22 17.20 36.12
C LEU A 622 28.83 17.37 35.49
N ASP A 623 28.78 17.30 34.16
CA ASP A 623 27.55 17.23 33.38
C ASP A 623 26.70 16.03 33.80
N GLN A 624 25.61 16.27 34.53
CA GLN A 624 24.57 15.27 34.76
C GLN A 624 23.43 15.49 33.76
N CYS A 625 23.44 14.74 32.65
CA CYS A 625 22.26 14.59 31.79
C CYS A 625 21.26 13.64 32.50
N GLN A 626 20.08 14.15 32.89
CA GLN A 626 18.98 13.31 33.40
C GLN A 626 18.33 12.53 32.25
N ARG A 627 18.30 11.20 32.32
CA ARG A 627 17.46 10.38 31.42
C ARG A 627 15.99 10.65 31.74
N GLY A 628 15.22 11.07 30.74
CA GLY A 628 13.76 10.94 30.77
C GLY A 628 13.41 9.45 30.71
N GLY A 629 13.19 8.84 31.86
CA GLY A 629 12.74 7.46 31.97
C GLY A 629 11.22 7.37 31.90
N ASP A 630 10.71 6.59 30.94
CA ASP A 630 9.53 5.77 31.21
C ASP A 630 9.84 4.93 32.45
N ARG A 631 8.92 4.95 33.41
CA ARG A 631 9.06 4.21 34.68
C ARG A 631 9.22 2.71 34.37
N PRO A 632 10.13 1.99 35.02
CA PRO A 632 10.08 0.53 35.04
C PRO A 632 8.79 0.09 35.72
N VAL A 633 8.02 -0.76 35.04
CA VAL A 633 6.96 -1.55 35.67
C VAL A 633 7.62 -2.41 36.77
N PRO A 634 7.17 -2.33 38.04
CA PRO A 634 7.76 -3.16 39.08
C PRO A 634 7.36 -4.62 38.89
N LEU A 635 8.38 -5.48 38.82
CA LEU A 635 8.24 -6.93 39.00
C LEU A 635 7.54 -7.19 40.35
N GLN A 636 6.33 -7.75 40.29
CA GLN A 636 5.66 -8.33 41.46
C GLN A 636 6.56 -9.42 42.03
N ARG A 637 7.02 -9.20 43.27
CA ARG A 637 7.49 -10.28 44.13
C ARG A 637 6.27 -11.07 44.56
N ASP A 638 6.18 -12.31 44.12
CA ASP A 638 5.42 -13.33 44.83
C ASP A 638 6.03 -13.52 46.22
N GLN A 639 5.27 -13.10 47.23
CA GLN A 639 5.41 -13.58 48.60
C GLN A 639 4.00 -13.84 49.15
N GLY A 640 3.73 -15.09 49.50
CA GLY A 640 2.66 -15.45 50.44
C GLY A 640 1.93 -16.74 50.10
N GLY A 641 2.38 -17.86 50.67
CA GLY A 641 1.70 -19.15 50.66
C GLY A 641 2.62 -20.30 51.04
#